data_AF-A0AA89C5R5-F1
#
_entry.id   AF-A0AA89C5R5-F1
#
_cell.length_a   1.000
_cell.length_b   1.000
_cell.length_c   1.000
_cell.angle_alpha   90.00
_cell.angle_beta   90.00
_cell.angle_gamma   90.00
#
_symmetry.space_group_name_H-M   'P 1'
#
loop_
_entity.id
_entity.type
_entity.pdbx_description
1 polymer ?
#
loop_
_entity_poly.entity_id
_entity_poly.type
_entity_poly.pdbx_seq_one_letter_code
_entity_poly.pdbx_strand_id
1 'polypeptide(L)'
;MKSNDNLRKFRQKKKQEENRQEAENNQLNESTETSGYESASSSRLQVRMNFPNRKRNASRVRISRALSKAHRNIKDLKSKNDDLTKKNKTLQKRVERMKKKTETDSPRSSANKLIKEAGLSKRQGNKVRKQLILGNAVLAEVKETYQEIKEKRNGRVATLGSIVSGKIIKKYRGNNWLSSQTRITRKSLTSGTTKWKVSTCHARKRAREMYAREVQEFLERDDNSRCQPGKADSKISENERKQTRVLTDYMGNLYEKFAAENPTVKLSKATFCRMRPNHVLITRFISRSTCLCTKHQNMALLLRALRKGGVPVSANPEAYAKGEDLLAEELQTKLPDRIVYGQWKRVEVTEKEKKKSVTRIVETDMEKNEFIKMFEEQTKEFRGHVERVHKQYEEVKKLKENLPPNQIMVQMDFAENYSCKSVEEIQSAYWNQTGVTLHPVVVYFRNPEGVLQHKSFVVVSDEMSHSSNTVHAIIEKIMPELKLLSPDLEFIHYWTDGPTSQYRNKQIFYTIANHKDLYGVSARWNYLKVGHGKGPCDGLGGTTKRMADEAVRCGKAVIQDANDFFKWASESNMRGVSFVFVSADDCNLMQEVLKPRQLKPLKGTFKLHVVAGMGNSTVCVKDVSCYCQVCLDGGVCDEGWRRECLQKGTSTNEDATKGPVTNEDVTEDIAMENTAKLKR
;
A
#
# COMPACT_ATOMS: atom_id res chain seq x y z
N MET A 1 -8.86 27.35 -60.00
CA MET A 1 -8.05 27.60 -58.79
C MET A 1 -9.03 27.60 -57.63
N LYS A 2 -8.95 26.64 -56.71
CA LYS A 2 -7.97 26.69 -55.61
C LYS A 2 -7.91 28.04 -54.86
N SER A 3 -8.19 29.18 -55.49
CA SER A 3 -8.59 30.40 -54.81
C SER A 3 -9.96 30.20 -54.15
N ASN A 4 -10.98 29.67 -54.84
CA ASN A 4 -12.30 29.46 -54.20
C ASN A 4 -12.29 28.40 -53.09
N ASP A 5 -11.48 27.35 -53.21
CA ASP A 5 -11.33 26.36 -52.12
C ASP A 5 -10.42 26.87 -50.99
N ASN A 6 -9.41 27.71 -51.28
CA ASN A 6 -8.63 28.36 -50.24
C ASN A 6 -9.45 29.46 -49.55
N LEU A 7 -10.34 30.15 -50.27
CA LEU A 7 -11.31 31.11 -49.72
C LEU A 7 -12.35 30.40 -48.84
N ARG A 8 -12.80 29.21 -49.27
CA ARG A 8 -13.70 28.36 -48.49
C ARG A 8 -13.04 27.83 -47.23
N LYS A 9 -11.78 27.39 -47.31
CA LYS A 9 -10.98 26.95 -46.15
C LYS A 9 -10.62 28.11 -45.22
N PHE A 10 -10.33 29.30 -45.74
CA PHE A 10 -10.11 30.52 -44.96
C PHE A 10 -11.38 30.94 -44.22
N ARG A 11 -12.54 30.92 -44.90
CA ARG A 11 -13.84 31.19 -44.27
C ARG A 11 -14.21 30.16 -43.20
N GLN A 12 -13.89 28.88 -43.42
CA GLN A 12 -14.09 27.83 -42.41
C GLN A 12 -13.18 28.02 -41.18
N LYS A 13 -11.93 28.43 -41.40
CA LYS A 13 -11.00 28.68 -40.30
C LYS A 13 -11.42 29.89 -39.48
N LYS A 14 -11.83 30.99 -40.14
CA LYS A 14 -12.36 32.18 -39.48
C LYS A 14 -13.63 31.89 -38.65
N LYS A 15 -14.51 31.02 -39.15
CA LYS A 15 -15.72 30.59 -38.43
C LYS A 15 -15.41 29.72 -37.20
N GLN A 16 -14.33 28.93 -37.22
CA GLN A 16 -13.90 28.19 -36.03
C GLN A 16 -13.23 29.08 -34.98
N GLU A 17 -12.60 30.18 -35.43
CA GLU A 17 -11.98 31.17 -34.56
C GLU A 17 -13.02 32.10 -33.91
N GLU A 18 -14.05 32.50 -34.65
CA GLU A 18 -15.24 33.21 -34.12
C GLU A 18 -15.99 32.35 -33.08
N ASN A 19 -16.21 31.05 -33.34
CA ASN A 19 -16.83 30.15 -32.36
C ASN A 19 -15.97 29.91 -31.12
N ARG A 20 -14.64 30.04 -31.22
CA ARG A 20 -13.73 29.90 -30.09
C ARG A 20 -13.73 31.17 -29.23
N GLN A 21 -13.76 32.34 -29.86
CA GLN A 21 -13.95 33.62 -29.17
C GLN A 21 -15.32 33.74 -28.51
N GLU A 22 -16.37 33.16 -29.10
CA GLU A 22 -17.71 33.10 -28.50
C GLU A 22 -17.76 32.13 -27.30
N ALA A 23 -17.00 31.03 -27.33
CA ALA A 23 -16.85 30.13 -26.18
C ALA A 23 -15.99 30.73 -25.05
N GLU A 24 -14.98 31.52 -25.38
CA GLU A 24 -14.13 32.25 -24.42
C GLU A 24 -14.88 33.45 -23.80
N ASN A 25 -15.71 34.18 -24.57
CA ASN A 25 -16.61 35.21 -24.03
C ASN A 25 -17.70 34.61 -23.13
N ASN A 26 -18.19 33.40 -23.40
CA ASN A 26 -19.11 32.69 -22.50
C ASN A 26 -18.44 32.18 -21.21
N GLN A 27 -17.11 32.16 -21.12
CA GLN A 27 -16.37 31.91 -19.86
C GLN A 27 -16.03 33.19 -19.08
N LEU A 28 -16.22 34.38 -19.66
CA LEU A 28 -15.85 35.68 -19.06
C LEU A 28 -17.05 36.52 -18.59
N ASN A 29 -18.28 36.06 -18.80
CA ASN A 29 -19.48 36.89 -18.66
C ASN A 29 -20.43 36.56 -17.51
N GLU A 30 -20.10 35.72 -16.52
CA GLU A 30 -21.00 35.62 -15.35
C GLU A 30 -20.39 35.00 -14.07
N SER A 31 -19.09 35.22 -13.87
CA SER A 31 -18.50 35.31 -12.53
C SER A 31 -18.51 36.78 -12.08
N THR A 32 -19.70 37.35 -11.82
CA THR A 32 -19.90 38.56 -11.00
C THR A 32 -21.37 38.71 -10.56
N GLU A 33 -21.55 38.62 -9.25
CA GLU A 33 -22.58 39.23 -8.39
C GLU A 33 -24.00 38.63 -8.22
N THR A 34 -24.14 38.05 -7.03
CA THR A 34 -25.27 37.93 -6.09
C THR A 34 -26.48 38.87 -6.21
N SER A 35 -27.69 38.29 -6.26
CA SER A 35 -28.86 38.49 -5.35
C SER A 35 -30.07 37.75 -5.98
N GLY A 36 -30.78 36.86 -5.30
CA GLY A 36 -31.89 37.20 -4.42
C GLY A 36 -33.25 36.97 -5.14
N TYR A 37 -33.99 35.96 -4.68
CA TYR A 37 -35.43 35.67 -4.87
C TYR A 37 -35.96 34.87 -6.08
N GLU A 38 -36.57 33.75 -5.68
CA GLU A 38 -37.69 32.95 -6.21
C GLU A 38 -38.47 33.44 -7.44
N SER A 39 -38.81 32.53 -8.35
CA SER A 39 -40.21 32.11 -8.61
C SER A 39 -40.37 31.21 -9.84
N ALA A 40 -41.47 30.46 -9.82
CA ALA A 40 -41.83 29.34 -10.67
C ALA A 40 -42.03 29.64 -12.17
N SER A 41 -41.93 28.54 -12.95
CA SER A 41 -42.65 28.21 -14.20
C SER A 41 -43.22 29.34 -15.07
N SER A 42 -42.83 29.38 -16.34
CA SER A 42 -43.78 29.32 -17.49
C SER A 42 -43.05 29.36 -18.83
N SER A 43 -43.45 28.47 -19.73
CA SER A 43 -43.11 28.45 -21.15
C SER A 43 -43.66 29.70 -21.87
N ARG A 44 -42.85 30.38 -22.69
CA ARG A 44 -43.40 31.45 -23.55
C ARG A 44 -42.84 31.46 -24.98
N LEU A 45 -43.81 31.40 -25.90
CA LEU A 45 -43.73 31.57 -27.35
C LEU A 45 -43.03 32.87 -27.75
N GLN A 46 -42.29 32.84 -28.87
CA GLN A 46 -41.84 34.03 -29.60
C GLN A 46 -42.62 34.21 -30.91
N VAL A 47 -43.16 35.43 -31.08
CA VAL A 47 -43.77 35.94 -32.33
C VAL A 47 -42.81 36.95 -32.96
N ARG A 48 -42.66 36.94 -34.29
CA ARG A 48 -41.83 37.87 -35.08
C ARG A 48 -42.65 39.00 -35.70
N MET A 49 -42.09 40.21 -35.75
CA MET A 49 -42.53 41.31 -36.63
C MET A 49 -41.31 42.09 -37.17
N ASN A 50 -41.39 42.56 -38.42
CA ASN A 50 -40.32 43.24 -39.20
C ASN A 50 -40.62 44.73 -39.43
N PHE A 51 -39.59 45.55 -39.73
CA PHE A 51 -39.76 46.92 -40.24
C PHE A 51 -38.74 47.35 -41.34
N PRO A 52 -39.06 48.32 -42.25
CA PRO A 52 -38.37 48.54 -43.54
C PRO A 52 -37.59 49.87 -43.73
N ASN A 53 -36.72 49.89 -44.75
CA ASN A 53 -35.71 50.91 -45.13
C ASN A 53 -36.22 52.10 -45.98
N ARG A 54 -35.53 53.27 -45.92
CA ARG A 54 -35.78 54.48 -46.74
C ARG A 54 -34.58 54.89 -47.62
N LYS A 55 -34.83 55.29 -48.88
CA LYS A 55 -33.87 55.68 -49.95
C LYS A 55 -33.45 57.18 -49.92
N ARG A 56 -32.30 57.53 -50.54
CA ARG A 56 -31.88 58.90 -50.91
C ARG A 56 -31.46 58.96 -52.41
N ASN A 57 -31.90 60.00 -53.12
CA ASN A 57 -31.61 60.31 -54.54
C ASN A 57 -30.56 61.44 -54.67
N ALA A 58 -29.77 61.48 -55.77
CA ALA A 58 -29.14 62.70 -56.32
C ALA A 58 -28.73 62.54 -57.81
N SER A 59 -28.71 63.65 -58.57
CA SER A 59 -28.70 63.78 -60.05
C SER A 59 -27.30 63.93 -60.72
N ARG A 60 -27.21 63.71 -62.05
CA ARG A 60 -25.99 63.61 -62.91
C ARG A 60 -25.52 64.95 -63.53
N VAL A 61 -24.19 65.16 -63.62
CA VAL A 61 -23.51 66.30 -64.29
C VAL A 61 -22.82 65.88 -65.61
N ARG A 62 -22.88 66.69 -66.68
CA ARG A 62 -22.29 66.45 -68.03
C ARG A 62 -20.79 66.85 -68.10
N ILE A 63 -19.95 66.00 -68.68
CA ILE A 63 -18.49 66.16 -68.80
C ILE A 63 -18.08 66.69 -70.20
N SER A 64 -17.07 67.57 -70.26
CA SER A 64 -16.50 68.22 -71.45
C SER A 64 -15.99 67.25 -72.54
N ARG A 65 -16.17 67.63 -73.83
CA ARG A 65 -15.80 66.82 -75.02
C ARG A 65 -14.30 66.49 -75.10
N ALA A 66 -13.42 67.38 -74.66
CA ALA A 66 -11.97 67.13 -74.65
C ALA A 66 -11.62 66.00 -73.66
N LEU A 67 -12.25 66.03 -72.48
CA LEU A 67 -12.12 64.99 -71.46
C LEU A 67 -12.70 63.65 -71.95
N SER A 68 -13.82 63.70 -72.69
CA SER A 68 -14.37 62.51 -73.35
C SER A 68 -13.41 61.91 -74.39
N LYS A 69 -12.73 62.74 -75.20
CA LYS A 69 -11.75 62.27 -76.19
C LYS A 69 -10.50 61.70 -75.53
N ALA A 70 -9.98 62.34 -74.49
CA ALA A 70 -8.88 61.81 -73.68
C ALA A 70 -9.27 60.47 -73.02
N HIS A 71 -10.47 60.37 -72.46
CA HIS A 71 -10.99 59.11 -71.91
C HIS A 71 -11.15 58.02 -72.97
N ARG A 72 -11.56 58.35 -74.20
CA ARG A 72 -11.59 57.38 -75.31
C ARG A 72 -10.18 56.92 -75.70
N ASN A 73 -9.23 57.82 -75.85
CA ASN A 73 -7.84 57.44 -76.14
C ASN A 73 -7.24 56.58 -75.02
N ILE A 74 -7.48 56.92 -73.76
CA ILE A 74 -7.05 56.11 -72.62
C ILE A 74 -7.74 54.74 -72.65
N LYS A 75 -9.02 54.68 -73.00
CA LYS A 75 -9.75 53.40 -73.13
C LYS A 75 -9.21 52.54 -74.27
N ASP A 76 -8.90 53.14 -75.42
CA ASP A 76 -8.37 52.42 -76.58
C ASP A 76 -6.94 51.94 -76.33
N LEU A 77 -6.10 52.77 -75.70
CA LEU A 77 -4.75 52.37 -75.27
C LEU A 77 -4.82 51.27 -74.21
N LYS A 78 -5.75 51.36 -73.24
CA LYS A 78 -5.99 50.28 -72.26
C LYS A 78 -6.43 49.00 -72.96
N SER A 79 -7.35 49.07 -73.91
CA SER A 79 -7.80 47.91 -74.69
C SER A 79 -6.65 47.27 -75.47
N LYS A 80 -5.83 48.08 -76.16
CA LYS A 80 -4.66 47.58 -76.88
C LYS A 80 -3.63 46.95 -75.93
N ASN A 81 -3.41 47.53 -74.76
CA ASN A 81 -2.50 46.97 -73.76
C ASN A 81 -3.06 45.67 -73.14
N ASP A 82 -4.37 45.60 -72.91
CA ASP A 82 -5.05 44.37 -72.46
C ASP A 82 -4.96 43.27 -73.52
N ASP A 83 -5.08 43.60 -74.80
CA ASP A 83 -4.96 42.60 -75.86
C ASP A 83 -3.51 42.16 -76.08
N LEU A 84 -2.54 43.07 -75.96
CA LEU A 84 -1.13 42.73 -75.97
C LEU A 84 -0.75 41.87 -74.76
N THR A 85 -1.22 42.19 -73.56
CA THR A 85 -0.97 41.37 -72.35
C THR A 85 -1.64 40.00 -72.42
N LYS A 86 -2.84 39.89 -73.01
CA LYS A 86 -3.46 38.60 -73.32
C LYS A 86 -2.62 37.81 -74.32
N LYS A 87 -2.18 38.42 -75.44
CA LYS A 87 -1.31 37.77 -76.43
C LYS A 87 0.00 37.31 -75.77
N ASN A 88 0.62 38.14 -74.95
CA ASN A 88 1.86 37.80 -74.24
C ASN A 88 1.66 36.63 -73.25
N LYS A 89 0.59 36.63 -72.45
CA LYS A 89 0.23 35.49 -71.56
C LYS A 89 -0.02 34.21 -72.36
N THR A 90 -0.60 34.32 -73.55
CA THR A 90 -0.90 33.16 -74.40
C THR A 90 0.38 32.58 -74.99
N LEU A 91 1.30 33.44 -75.46
CA LEU A 91 2.63 33.04 -75.93
C LEU A 91 3.47 32.46 -74.80
N GLN A 92 3.49 33.08 -73.61
CA GLN A 92 4.18 32.54 -72.43
C GLN A 92 3.66 31.16 -72.05
N LYS A 93 2.34 30.95 -72.01
CA LYS A 93 1.76 29.62 -71.75
C LYS A 93 2.07 28.62 -72.87
N ARG A 94 2.19 29.07 -74.12
CA ARG A 94 2.58 28.20 -75.24
C ARG A 94 4.04 27.78 -75.10
N VAL A 95 4.93 28.70 -74.75
CA VAL A 95 6.33 28.43 -74.44
C VAL A 95 6.47 27.53 -73.22
N GLU A 96 5.70 27.74 -72.13
CA GLU A 96 5.68 26.83 -70.97
C GLU A 96 5.21 25.43 -71.33
N ARG A 97 4.18 25.28 -72.17
CA ARG A 97 3.72 23.97 -72.64
C ARG A 97 4.74 23.29 -73.54
N MET A 98 5.45 24.05 -74.37
CA MET A 98 6.55 23.53 -75.19
C MET A 98 7.74 23.11 -74.30
N LYS A 99 8.09 23.90 -73.28
CA LYS A 99 9.13 23.59 -72.28
C LYS A 99 8.77 22.42 -71.36
N LYS A 100 7.48 22.19 -71.04
CA LYS A 100 6.98 21.04 -70.26
C LYS A 100 6.81 19.75 -71.07
N LYS A 101 7.05 19.78 -72.38
CA LYS A 101 6.89 18.60 -73.25
C LYS A 101 8.03 17.58 -73.08
N THR A 102 9.03 17.90 -72.26
CA THR A 102 10.14 17.01 -71.90
C THR A 102 9.93 16.41 -70.49
N GLU A 103 9.82 15.08 -70.46
CA GLU A 103 10.23 14.13 -69.41
C GLU A 103 9.24 13.43 -68.46
N THR A 104 7.93 13.72 -68.39
CA THR A 104 7.02 12.83 -67.61
C THR A 104 5.66 12.59 -68.27
N ASP A 105 5.35 11.32 -68.54
CA ASP A 105 4.06 10.90 -69.09
C ASP A 105 2.95 11.09 -68.04
N SER A 106 1.91 11.87 -68.38
CA SER A 106 0.70 11.94 -67.54
C SER A 106 -0.05 10.60 -67.53
N PRO A 107 -0.85 10.27 -66.49
CA PRO A 107 -1.65 9.03 -66.45
C PRO A 107 -2.53 8.82 -67.69
N ARG A 108 -2.99 9.92 -68.32
CA ARG A 108 -3.74 9.92 -69.58
C ARG A 108 -2.85 9.71 -70.81
N SER A 109 -1.63 10.25 -70.82
CA SER A 109 -0.61 9.97 -71.85
C SER A 109 -0.24 8.50 -71.84
N SER A 110 0.10 7.94 -70.67
CA SER A 110 0.44 6.51 -70.50
C SER A 110 -0.71 5.60 -70.91
N ALA A 111 -1.94 5.92 -70.51
CA ALA A 111 -3.12 5.14 -70.90
C ALA A 111 -3.34 5.17 -72.43
N ASN A 112 -3.15 6.32 -73.07
CA ASN A 112 -3.27 6.43 -74.53
C ASN A 112 -2.14 5.71 -75.28
N LYS A 113 -0.92 5.71 -74.70
CA LYS A 113 0.22 4.96 -75.23
C LYS A 113 -0.05 3.47 -75.19
N LEU A 114 -0.52 2.93 -74.07
CA LEU A 114 -0.91 1.52 -73.92
C LEU A 114 -2.04 1.13 -74.89
N ILE A 115 -3.06 1.97 -75.08
CA ILE A 115 -4.14 1.72 -76.04
C ILE A 115 -3.61 1.68 -77.48
N LYS A 116 -2.62 2.53 -77.80
CA LYS A 116 -2.00 2.60 -79.12
C LYS A 116 -1.07 1.40 -79.38
N GLU A 117 -0.26 1.02 -78.39
CA GLU A 117 0.63 -0.15 -78.44
C GLU A 117 -0.15 -1.46 -78.54
N ALA A 118 -1.33 -1.54 -77.90
CA ALA A 118 -2.22 -2.71 -77.99
C ALA A 118 -3.03 -2.79 -79.29
N GLY A 119 -2.87 -1.84 -80.24
CA GLY A 119 -3.53 -1.87 -81.54
C GLY A 119 -5.07 -1.74 -81.50
N LEU A 120 -5.65 -1.23 -80.41
CA LEU A 120 -7.10 -1.22 -80.22
C LEU A 120 -7.81 -0.18 -81.11
N SER A 121 -8.95 -0.57 -81.68
CA SER A 121 -9.80 0.36 -82.44
C SER A 121 -10.31 1.52 -81.56
N LYS A 122 -10.61 2.67 -82.18
CA LYS A 122 -11.03 3.89 -81.47
C LYS A 122 -12.26 3.65 -80.57
N ARG A 123 -13.18 2.75 -80.98
CA ARG A 123 -14.40 2.39 -80.22
C ARG A 123 -14.10 1.47 -79.03
N GLN A 124 -13.22 0.49 -79.19
CA GLN A 124 -12.79 -0.41 -78.11
C GLN A 124 -11.91 0.32 -77.09
N GLY A 125 -10.96 1.14 -77.56
CA GLY A 125 -10.11 1.97 -76.70
C GLY A 125 -10.92 2.92 -75.81
N ASN A 126 -12.02 3.50 -76.31
CA ASN A 126 -12.88 4.38 -75.51
C ASN A 126 -13.54 3.67 -74.31
N LYS A 127 -13.87 2.37 -74.41
CA LYS A 127 -14.47 1.61 -73.30
C LYS A 127 -13.49 1.40 -72.15
N VAL A 128 -12.23 1.08 -72.47
CA VAL A 128 -11.20 0.71 -71.46
C VAL A 128 -10.42 1.94 -70.97
N ARG A 129 -10.41 3.04 -71.72
CA ARG A 129 -9.63 4.25 -71.40
C ARG A 129 -9.90 4.80 -69.99
N LYS A 130 -11.16 4.85 -69.54
CA LYS A 130 -11.48 5.39 -68.21
C LYS A 130 -10.93 4.50 -67.09
N GLN A 131 -10.98 3.18 -67.25
CA GLN A 131 -10.45 2.23 -66.27
C GLN A 131 -8.92 2.28 -66.20
N LEU A 132 -8.24 2.38 -67.35
CA LEU A 132 -6.78 2.52 -67.40
C LEU A 132 -6.30 3.85 -66.82
N ILE A 133 -7.02 4.95 -67.09
CA ILE A 133 -6.69 6.26 -66.49
C ILE A 133 -6.85 6.19 -64.97
N LEU A 134 -7.94 5.59 -64.46
CA LEU A 134 -8.15 5.43 -63.03
C LEU A 134 -7.05 4.58 -62.39
N GLY A 135 -6.70 3.44 -63.00
CA GLY A 135 -5.62 2.58 -62.54
C GLY A 135 -4.27 3.31 -62.48
N ASN A 136 -3.91 4.04 -63.55
CA ASN A 136 -2.67 4.82 -63.59
C ASN A 136 -2.67 5.99 -62.60
N ALA A 137 -3.82 6.63 -62.36
CA ALA A 137 -3.93 7.72 -61.40
C ALA A 137 -3.75 7.24 -59.95
N VAL A 138 -4.41 6.13 -59.58
CA VAL A 138 -4.25 5.52 -58.24
C VAL A 138 -2.80 5.08 -58.01
N LEU A 139 -2.14 4.50 -59.02
CA LEU A 139 -0.72 4.13 -58.92
C LEU A 139 0.20 5.33 -58.73
N ALA A 140 -0.08 6.46 -59.40
CA ALA A 140 0.69 7.69 -59.23
C ALA A 140 0.51 8.26 -57.81
N GLU A 141 -0.70 8.28 -57.27
CA GLU A 141 -0.99 8.78 -55.93
C GLU A 141 -0.36 7.91 -54.82
N VAL A 142 -0.40 6.57 -54.98
CA VAL A 142 0.30 5.65 -54.07
C VAL A 142 1.81 5.87 -54.10
N LYS A 143 2.39 6.17 -55.28
CA LYS A 143 3.82 6.44 -55.42
C LYS A 143 4.21 7.76 -54.75
N GLU A 144 3.43 8.82 -54.92
CA GLU A 144 3.67 10.13 -54.29
C GLU A 144 3.56 10.04 -52.76
N THR A 145 2.46 9.45 -52.25
CA THR A 145 2.26 9.27 -50.81
C THR A 145 3.34 8.40 -50.15
N TYR A 146 3.85 7.38 -50.85
CA TYR A 146 4.98 6.59 -50.36
C TYR A 146 6.25 7.42 -50.22
N GLN A 147 6.56 8.28 -51.20
CA GLN A 147 7.74 9.16 -51.15
C GLN A 147 7.66 10.13 -49.96
N GLU A 148 6.50 10.78 -49.76
CA GLU A 148 6.29 11.69 -48.64
C GLU A 148 6.46 11.02 -47.26
N ILE A 149 5.95 9.78 -47.10
CA ILE A 149 6.06 9.04 -45.84
C ILE A 149 7.49 8.56 -45.61
N LYS A 150 8.20 8.15 -46.67
CA LYS A 150 9.59 7.70 -46.62
C LYS A 150 10.53 8.83 -46.19
N GLU A 151 10.35 10.03 -46.74
CA GLU A 151 11.15 11.22 -46.39
C GLU A 151 10.98 11.62 -44.92
N LYS A 152 9.77 11.50 -44.37
CA LYS A 152 9.47 11.84 -42.97
C LYS A 152 9.90 10.77 -41.95
N ARG A 153 10.64 9.71 -42.34
CA ARG A 153 11.08 8.57 -41.50
C ARG A 153 9.98 7.98 -40.59
N ASN A 154 8.72 7.97 -41.06
CA ASN A 154 7.58 7.53 -40.25
C ASN A 154 7.33 6.02 -40.39
N GLY A 155 7.03 5.33 -39.28
CA GLY A 155 6.68 3.89 -39.24
C GLY A 155 5.39 3.49 -40.00
N ARG A 156 4.72 4.43 -40.67
CA ARG A 156 3.48 4.25 -41.45
C ARG A 156 3.68 3.64 -42.84
N VAL A 157 4.94 3.48 -43.29
CA VAL A 157 5.27 2.82 -44.57
C VAL A 157 4.70 1.40 -44.64
N ALA A 158 4.76 0.66 -43.53
CA ALA A 158 4.21 -0.68 -43.44
C ALA A 158 2.67 -0.69 -43.56
N THR A 159 2.01 0.36 -43.06
CA THR A 159 0.55 0.52 -43.12
C THR A 159 0.10 0.76 -44.56
N LEU A 160 0.76 1.66 -45.31
CA LEU A 160 0.45 1.88 -46.73
C LEU A 160 0.67 0.61 -47.56
N GLY A 161 1.78 -0.10 -47.31
CA GLY A 161 2.04 -1.40 -47.93
C GLY A 161 0.91 -2.40 -47.69
N SER A 162 0.44 -2.52 -46.44
CA SER A 162 -0.65 -3.45 -46.09
C SER A 162 -2.00 -3.12 -46.75
N ILE A 163 -2.30 -1.84 -46.98
CA ILE A 163 -3.53 -1.38 -47.65
C ILE A 163 -3.49 -1.71 -49.14
N VAL A 164 -2.35 -1.44 -49.80
CA VAL A 164 -2.21 -1.62 -51.25
C VAL A 164 -1.94 -3.07 -51.64
N SER A 165 -1.31 -3.90 -50.79
CA SER A 165 -1.05 -5.33 -51.07
C SER A 165 -1.95 -6.29 -50.26
N GLY A 166 -3.25 -6.05 -50.31
CA GLY A 166 -4.25 -6.92 -49.67
C GLY A 166 -4.33 -8.35 -50.25
N LYS A 167 -5.19 -9.20 -49.66
CA LYS A 167 -5.34 -10.62 -50.04
C LYS A 167 -5.66 -10.81 -51.54
N ILE A 168 -6.42 -9.90 -52.14
CA ILE A 168 -6.86 -9.98 -53.54
C ILE A 168 -5.69 -9.82 -54.51
N ILE A 169 -4.85 -8.80 -54.34
CA ILE A 169 -3.69 -8.56 -55.22
C ILE A 169 -2.63 -9.66 -55.06
N LYS A 170 -2.50 -10.22 -53.85
CA LYS A 170 -1.70 -11.43 -53.60
C LYS A 170 -2.24 -12.65 -54.36
N LYS A 171 -3.57 -12.89 -54.34
CA LYS A 171 -4.23 -13.99 -55.06
C LYS A 171 -3.94 -13.96 -56.55
N TYR A 172 -4.02 -12.79 -57.17
CA TYR A 172 -3.76 -12.61 -58.62
C TYR A 172 -2.28 -12.31 -58.96
N ARG A 173 -1.34 -12.56 -58.02
CA ARG A 173 0.10 -12.38 -58.23
C ARG A 173 0.52 -10.97 -58.69
N GLY A 174 -0.29 -9.95 -58.43
CA GLY A 174 -0.07 -8.57 -58.90
C GLY A 174 1.03 -7.79 -58.16
N ASN A 175 1.60 -8.35 -57.08
CA ASN A 175 2.61 -7.67 -56.25
C ASN A 175 3.89 -7.30 -57.02
N ASN A 176 4.32 -8.12 -57.98
CA ASN A 176 5.52 -7.82 -58.77
C ASN A 176 5.28 -6.62 -59.68
N TRP A 177 4.14 -6.61 -60.35
CA TRP A 177 3.73 -5.51 -61.21
C TRP A 177 3.48 -4.21 -60.42
N LEU A 178 2.85 -4.33 -59.24
CA LEU A 178 2.64 -3.19 -58.35
C LEU A 178 3.97 -2.60 -57.84
N SER A 179 4.94 -3.46 -57.50
CA SER A 179 6.27 -3.04 -57.03
C SER A 179 7.03 -2.27 -58.12
N SER A 180 6.97 -2.71 -59.38
CA SER A 180 7.65 -2.02 -60.49
C SER A 180 7.05 -0.64 -60.78
N GLN A 181 5.74 -0.46 -60.58
CA GLN A 181 5.06 0.82 -60.84
C GLN A 181 5.16 1.81 -59.67
N THR A 182 5.06 1.35 -58.42
CA THR A 182 4.91 2.22 -57.24
C THR A 182 6.21 2.48 -56.47
N ARG A 183 7.35 1.89 -56.88
CA ARG A 183 8.66 1.93 -56.19
C ARG A 183 8.66 1.39 -54.76
N ILE A 184 7.58 0.76 -54.32
CA ILE A 184 7.51 0.05 -53.03
C ILE A 184 8.25 -1.28 -53.19
N THR A 185 9.15 -1.59 -52.26
CA THR A 185 9.93 -2.84 -52.35
C THR A 185 9.02 -4.07 -52.19
N ARG A 186 9.31 -5.12 -52.97
CA ARG A 186 8.57 -6.39 -52.92
C ARG A 186 8.52 -6.96 -51.50
N LYS A 187 9.61 -6.87 -50.74
CA LYS A 187 9.68 -7.28 -49.32
C LYS A 187 8.63 -6.56 -48.46
N SER A 188 8.40 -5.27 -48.69
CA SER A 188 7.40 -4.48 -47.95
C SER A 188 5.96 -4.84 -48.31
N LEU A 189 5.69 -5.25 -49.56
CA LEU A 189 4.37 -5.70 -50.04
C LEU A 189 4.07 -7.14 -49.61
N THR A 190 5.08 -7.99 -49.46
CA THR A 190 4.88 -9.38 -49.02
C THR A 190 4.72 -9.49 -47.49
N SER A 191 5.47 -8.70 -46.72
CA SER A 191 5.47 -8.72 -45.25
C SER A 191 4.25 -8.03 -44.58
N GLY A 192 3.40 -7.35 -45.34
CA GLY A 192 2.25 -6.57 -44.86
C GLY A 192 1.03 -7.34 -44.32
N THR A 193 1.18 -8.59 -43.86
CA THR A 193 0.05 -9.39 -43.32
C THR A 193 0.05 -9.58 -41.80
N THR A 194 0.94 -8.94 -41.04
CA THR A 194 1.14 -9.31 -39.62
C THR A 194 1.24 -8.15 -38.62
N LYS A 195 0.58 -7.01 -38.84
CA LYS A 195 0.72 -5.84 -37.94
C LYS A 195 -0.60 -5.21 -37.46
N TRP A 196 -1.37 -6.00 -36.71
CA TRP A 196 -2.38 -5.49 -35.76
C TRP A 196 -2.12 -6.04 -34.33
N LYS A 197 -0.85 -6.25 -33.95
CA LYS A 197 -0.45 -6.79 -32.62
C LYS A 197 0.56 -5.94 -31.82
N VAL A 198 1.13 -4.87 -32.39
CA VAL A 198 2.26 -4.15 -31.74
C VAL A 198 1.80 -3.11 -30.70
N SER A 199 0.65 -2.45 -30.87
CA SER A 199 0.17 -1.45 -29.89
C SER A 199 -0.38 -2.09 -28.60
N THR A 200 -0.93 -3.30 -28.68
CA THR A 200 -1.46 -4.02 -27.50
C THR A 200 -0.36 -4.54 -26.58
N CYS A 201 0.84 -4.85 -27.09
CA CYS A 201 1.93 -5.36 -26.26
C CYS A 201 2.49 -4.29 -25.29
N HIS A 202 2.73 -3.07 -25.78
CA HIS A 202 3.23 -1.97 -24.95
C HIS A 202 2.19 -1.50 -23.94
N ALA A 203 0.92 -1.42 -24.35
CA ALA A 203 -0.19 -1.10 -23.44
C ALA A 203 -0.33 -2.17 -22.34
N ARG A 204 -0.25 -3.47 -22.69
CA ARG A 204 -0.27 -4.58 -21.71
C ARG A 204 0.93 -4.56 -20.78
N LYS A 205 2.13 -4.22 -21.28
CA LYS A 205 3.34 -4.11 -20.45
C LYS A 205 3.19 -3.00 -19.42
N ARG A 206 2.74 -1.81 -19.82
CA ARG A 206 2.49 -0.69 -18.90
C ARG A 206 1.43 -1.02 -17.85
N ALA A 207 0.31 -1.62 -18.25
CA ALA A 207 -0.73 -2.04 -17.31
C ALA A 207 -0.20 -3.09 -16.32
N ARG A 208 0.62 -4.04 -16.79
CA ARG A 208 1.25 -5.05 -15.94
C ARG A 208 2.20 -4.42 -14.92
N GLU A 209 3.02 -3.45 -15.33
CA GLU A 209 3.96 -2.74 -14.44
C GLU A 209 3.22 -1.90 -13.39
N MET A 210 2.14 -1.22 -13.79
CA MET A 210 1.27 -0.48 -12.88
C MET A 210 0.66 -1.40 -11.81
N TYR A 211 0.02 -2.49 -12.23
CA TYR A 211 -0.56 -3.45 -11.29
C TYR A 211 0.48 -4.16 -10.43
N ALA A 212 1.66 -4.46 -10.96
CA ALA A 212 2.74 -5.05 -10.17
C ALA A 212 3.20 -4.12 -9.05
N ARG A 213 3.24 -2.80 -9.30
CA ARG A 213 3.56 -1.79 -8.29
C ARG A 213 2.48 -1.71 -7.21
N GLU A 214 1.21 -1.67 -7.59
CA GLU A 214 0.09 -1.66 -6.63
C GLU A 214 0.06 -2.91 -5.76
N VAL A 215 0.29 -4.09 -6.36
CA VAL A 215 0.39 -5.35 -5.59
C VAL A 215 1.61 -5.32 -4.67
N GLN A 216 2.76 -4.79 -5.12
CA GLN A 216 3.95 -4.67 -4.29
C GLN A 216 3.71 -3.73 -3.10
N GLU A 217 3.21 -2.52 -3.34
CA GLU A 217 2.90 -1.55 -2.30
C GLU A 217 1.91 -2.13 -1.29
N PHE A 218 0.84 -2.78 -1.74
CA PHE A 218 -0.12 -3.43 -0.87
C PHE A 218 0.51 -4.54 0.00
N LEU A 219 1.32 -5.42 -0.61
CA LEU A 219 1.94 -6.52 0.12
C LEU A 219 3.07 -6.06 1.05
N GLU A 220 3.74 -4.94 0.76
CA GLU A 220 4.80 -4.38 1.60
C GLU A 220 4.30 -3.61 2.83
N ARG A 221 3.00 -3.32 2.92
CA ARG A 221 2.42 -2.73 4.14
C ARG A 221 2.57 -3.67 5.33
N ASP A 222 2.79 -3.08 6.51
CA ASP A 222 3.07 -3.81 7.76
C ASP A 222 1.88 -4.67 8.25
N ASP A 223 0.66 -4.37 7.81
CA ASP A 223 -0.54 -5.16 8.09
C ASP A 223 -0.63 -6.44 7.23
N ASN A 224 -0.08 -6.42 6.02
CA ASN A 224 -0.15 -7.52 5.05
C ASN A 224 1.13 -8.38 5.01
N SER A 225 2.27 -7.83 5.43
CA SER A 225 3.51 -8.59 5.62
C SER A 225 4.35 -8.03 6.76
N ARG A 226 5.04 -8.92 7.47
CA ARG A 226 6.01 -8.56 8.51
C ARG A 226 7.43 -8.61 7.96
N CYS A 227 8.26 -7.62 8.25
CA CYS A 227 9.70 -7.72 8.03
C CYS A 227 10.29 -8.84 8.89
N GLN A 228 11.15 -9.68 8.31
CA GLN A 228 11.90 -10.64 9.11
C GLN A 228 13.02 -9.93 9.87
N PRO A 229 13.26 -10.30 11.14
CA PRO A 229 14.26 -9.63 11.97
C PRO A 229 15.71 -10.12 11.71
N GLY A 230 15.89 -11.27 11.05
CA GLY A 230 17.18 -11.91 10.90
C GLY A 230 18.10 -11.26 9.86
N LYS A 231 19.40 -11.20 10.12
CA LYS A 231 20.43 -10.66 9.20
C LYS A 231 20.53 -11.45 7.88
N ALA A 232 20.36 -12.77 7.97
CA ALA A 232 20.35 -13.67 6.81
C ALA A 232 19.04 -13.62 6.01
N ASP A 233 18.00 -13.00 6.56
CA ASP A 233 16.68 -12.86 5.94
C ASP A 233 16.67 -11.65 4.99
N SER A 234 17.57 -11.65 4.00
CA SER A 234 17.66 -10.63 2.96
C SER A 234 17.80 -11.27 1.58
N LYS A 235 17.17 -10.66 0.57
CA LYS A 235 17.24 -11.10 -0.83
C LYS A 235 17.63 -9.95 -1.73
N ILE A 236 18.37 -10.28 -2.79
CA ILE A 236 18.70 -9.33 -3.85
C ILE A 236 17.48 -9.21 -4.76
N SER A 237 16.95 -8.00 -4.87
CA SER A 237 15.84 -7.64 -5.75
C SER A 237 16.24 -6.39 -6.52
N GLU A 238 16.21 -6.47 -7.86
CA GLU A 238 16.57 -5.35 -8.75
C GLU A 238 17.92 -4.69 -8.41
N ASN A 239 18.95 -5.50 -8.16
CA ASN A 239 20.32 -5.09 -7.77
C ASN A 239 20.47 -4.45 -6.37
N GLU A 240 19.40 -4.34 -5.58
CA GLU A 240 19.47 -3.89 -4.19
C GLU A 240 19.18 -5.04 -3.21
N ARG A 241 19.88 -5.04 -2.08
CA ARG A 241 19.66 -6.03 -1.02
C ARG A 241 18.49 -5.58 -0.14
N LYS A 242 17.30 -6.16 -0.37
CA LYS A 242 16.09 -5.86 0.41
C LYS A 242 15.87 -6.91 1.51
N GLN A 243 15.45 -6.44 2.69
CA GLN A 243 15.06 -7.32 3.79
C GLN A 243 13.85 -8.17 3.36
N THR A 244 13.85 -9.47 3.66
CA THR A 244 12.70 -10.31 3.32
C THR A 244 11.55 -10.03 4.26
N ARG A 245 10.35 -9.98 3.69
CA ARG A 245 9.08 -9.85 4.40
C ARG A 245 8.33 -11.18 4.32
N VAL A 246 7.63 -11.57 5.36
CA VAL A 246 6.77 -12.75 5.37
C VAL A 246 5.33 -12.29 5.44
N LEU A 247 4.48 -12.80 4.57
CA LEU A 247 3.05 -12.46 4.58
C LEU A 247 2.40 -12.79 5.93
N THR A 248 1.53 -11.90 6.40
CA THR A 248 0.79 -12.07 7.66
C THR A 248 -0.33 -13.11 7.49
N ASP A 249 -0.94 -13.18 6.31
CA ASP A 249 -2.00 -14.12 5.97
C ASP A 249 -1.74 -14.84 4.63
N TYR A 250 -2.59 -15.80 4.27
CA TYR A 250 -2.54 -16.51 3.01
C TYR A 250 -2.80 -15.59 1.83
N MET A 251 -2.15 -15.88 0.70
CA MET A 251 -2.36 -15.13 -0.55
C MET A 251 -3.81 -15.09 -1.04
N GLY A 252 -4.65 -16.04 -0.62
CA GLY A 252 -6.09 -16.01 -0.91
C GLY A 252 -6.80 -14.88 -0.19
N ASN A 253 -6.64 -14.80 1.12
CA ASN A 253 -7.28 -13.79 1.96
C ASN A 253 -6.76 -12.39 1.62
N LEU A 254 -5.45 -12.27 1.40
CA LEU A 254 -4.83 -11.01 0.98
C LEU A 254 -5.33 -10.54 -0.39
N TYR A 255 -5.69 -11.44 -1.30
CA TYR A 255 -6.30 -11.07 -2.58
C TYR A 255 -7.72 -10.52 -2.40
N GLU A 256 -8.52 -11.12 -1.51
CA GLU A 256 -9.87 -10.62 -1.21
C GLU A 256 -9.80 -9.21 -0.60
N LYS A 257 -8.87 -9.02 0.35
CA LYS A 257 -8.58 -7.70 0.93
C LYS A 257 -8.11 -6.70 -0.13
N PHE A 258 -7.19 -7.10 -1.00
CA PHE A 258 -6.71 -6.26 -2.11
C PHE A 258 -7.83 -5.85 -3.07
N ALA A 259 -8.73 -6.78 -3.41
CA ALA A 259 -9.86 -6.53 -4.30
C ALA A 259 -10.91 -5.60 -3.66
N ALA A 260 -11.10 -5.69 -2.34
CA ALA A 260 -11.97 -4.78 -1.59
C ALA A 260 -11.40 -3.36 -1.52
N GLU A 261 -10.09 -3.22 -1.28
CA GLU A 261 -9.40 -1.92 -1.23
C GLU A 261 -9.23 -1.26 -2.60
N ASN A 262 -9.14 -2.07 -3.67
CA ASN A 262 -8.88 -1.58 -5.03
C ASN A 262 -9.95 -2.07 -6.03
N PRO A 263 -11.21 -1.57 -5.94
CA PRO A 263 -12.31 -2.04 -6.81
C PRO A 263 -12.10 -1.76 -8.30
N THR A 264 -11.26 -0.76 -8.62
CA THR A 264 -10.93 -0.36 -9.99
C THR A 264 -9.95 -1.32 -10.67
N VAL A 265 -9.21 -2.13 -9.89
CA VAL A 265 -8.14 -3.01 -10.35
C VAL A 265 -8.70 -4.39 -10.67
N LYS A 266 -8.94 -4.64 -11.96
CA LYS A 266 -9.44 -5.94 -12.45
C LYS A 266 -8.31 -6.95 -12.60
N LEU A 267 -7.91 -7.56 -11.48
CA LEU A 267 -6.80 -8.51 -11.42
C LEU A 267 -7.29 -9.86 -10.92
N SER A 268 -6.87 -10.97 -11.53
CA SER A 268 -7.25 -12.31 -11.07
C SER A 268 -6.33 -12.80 -9.96
N LYS A 269 -6.85 -13.62 -9.02
CA LYS A 269 -6.08 -14.24 -7.92
C LYS A 269 -4.78 -14.90 -8.40
N ALA A 270 -4.80 -15.62 -9.51
CA ALA A 270 -3.61 -16.26 -10.08
C ALA A 270 -2.57 -15.25 -10.60
N THR A 271 -3.01 -14.09 -11.09
CA THR A 271 -2.11 -13.02 -11.55
C THR A 271 -1.53 -12.26 -10.35
N PHE A 272 -2.34 -12.02 -9.33
CA PHE A 272 -1.93 -11.43 -8.05
C PHE A 272 -0.80 -12.25 -7.42
N CYS A 273 -0.99 -13.57 -7.32
CA CYS A 273 0.03 -14.48 -6.81
C CYS A 273 1.35 -14.46 -7.59
N ARG A 274 1.30 -14.25 -8.92
CA ARG A 274 2.47 -14.19 -9.79
C ARG A 274 3.19 -12.84 -9.76
N MET A 275 2.49 -11.76 -9.42
CA MET A 275 3.05 -10.41 -9.33
C MET A 275 3.74 -10.11 -7.99
N ARG A 276 3.62 -11.01 -7.01
CA ARG A 276 4.30 -10.90 -5.72
C ARG A 276 5.83 -10.75 -5.90
N PRO A 277 6.45 -9.74 -5.25
CA PRO A 277 7.90 -9.57 -5.25
C PRO A 277 8.65 -10.75 -4.63
N ASN A 278 9.91 -10.95 -5.03
CA ASN A 278 10.75 -12.06 -4.58
C ASN A 278 11.19 -11.97 -3.10
N HIS A 279 11.30 -10.77 -2.54
CA HIS A 279 11.61 -10.51 -1.13
C HIS A 279 10.39 -10.65 -0.22
N VAL A 280 9.18 -10.65 -0.77
CA VAL A 280 7.94 -10.97 -0.03
C VAL A 280 7.70 -12.48 -0.10
N LEU A 281 8.08 -13.17 0.97
CA LEU A 281 7.97 -14.62 1.10
C LEU A 281 6.56 -15.06 1.48
N ILE A 282 6.06 -16.09 0.82
CA ILE A 282 4.88 -16.83 1.28
C ILE A 282 5.25 -17.46 2.62
N THR A 283 4.28 -17.49 3.51
CA THR A 283 4.23 -18.33 4.71
C THR A 283 4.30 -19.80 4.27
N ARG A 284 5.50 -20.31 3.94
CA ARG A 284 5.72 -21.75 3.78
C ARG A 284 5.62 -22.38 5.16
N PHE A 285 4.99 -23.56 5.22
CA PHE A 285 4.76 -24.30 6.44
C PHE A 285 5.99 -24.32 7.34
N ILE A 286 5.83 -23.77 8.55
CA ILE A 286 6.75 -23.91 9.68
C ILE A 286 8.18 -23.48 9.30
N SER A 287 8.36 -22.30 8.70
CA SER A 287 9.65 -21.62 8.85
C SER A 287 9.74 -21.09 10.28
N ARG A 288 10.93 -21.11 10.89
CA ARG A 288 11.26 -20.58 12.24
C ARG A 288 10.75 -19.15 12.54
N SER A 289 10.14 -18.47 11.57
CA SER A 289 9.61 -17.13 11.62
C SER A 289 8.09 -17.02 11.87
N THR A 290 7.32 -18.13 11.89
CA THR A 290 5.87 -18.11 12.27
C THR A 290 5.64 -17.95 13.77
N CYS A 291 4.36 -17.91 14.18
CA CYS A 291 3.93 -17.95 15.59
C CYS A 291 4.75 -18.99 16.36
N LEU A 292 5.39 -18.57 17.46
CA LEU A 292 6.23 -19.42 18.32
C LEU A 292 5.45 -19.97 19.52
N CYS A 293 4.12 -19.82 19.51
CA CYS A 293 3.26 -20.32 20.56
C CYS A 293 3.27 -21.86 20.58
N THR A 294 3.49 -22.42 21.76
CA THR A 294 3.45 -23.87 21.98
C THR A 294 2.12 -24.49 21.57
N LYS A 295 0.99 -23.77 21.76
CA LYS A 295 -0.36 -24.23 21.36
C LYS A 295 -0.49 -24.40 19.85
N HIS A 296 -0.06 -23.39 19.08
CA HIS A 296 -0.05 -23.44 17.61
C HIS A 296 0.87 -24.56 17.10
N GLN A 297 2.06 -24.70 17.70
CA GLN A 297 3.01 -25.71 17.28
C GLN A 297 2.56 -27.14 17.63
N ASN A 298 2.00 -27.36 18.82
CA ASN A 298 1.45 -28.65 19.22
C ASN A 298 0.25 -29.03 18.35
N MET A 299 -0.64 -28.09 18.05
CA MET A 299 -1.75 -28.35 17.12
C MET A 299 -1.23 -28.70 15.71
N ALA A 300 -0.20 -28.02 15.22
CA ALA A 300 0.43 -28.37 13.94
C ALA A 300 1.03 -29.79 13.93
N LEU A 301 1.62 -30.22 15.04
CA LEU A 301 2.16 -31.57 15.19
C LEU A 301 1.05 -32.63 15.23
N LEU A 302 -0.08 -32.35 15.90
CA LEU A 302 -1.27 -33.21 15.90
C LEU A 302 -1.87 -33.35 14.48
N LEU A 303 -2.06 -32.23 13.77
CA LEU A 303 -2.54 -32.23 12.38
C LEU A 303 -1.57 -32.94 11.42
N ARG A 304 -0.27 -32.97 11.75
CA ARG A 304 0.71 -33.76 10.99
C ARG A 304 0.54 -35.25 11.25
N ALA A 305 0.24 -35.66 12.47
CA ALA A 305 -0.06 -37.06 12.79
C ALA A 305 -1.32 -37.55 12.07
N LEU A 306 -2.39 -36.75 12.06
CA LEU A 306 -3.63 -37.06 11.32
C LEU A 306 -3.40 -37.26 9.82
N ARG A 307 -2.57 -36.41 9.20
CA ARG A 307 -2.20 -36.56 7.77
C ARG A 307 -1.38 -37.81 7.50
N LYS A 308 -0.46 -38.18 8.41
CA LYS A 308 0.27 -39.45 8.30
C LYS A 308 -0.70 -40.64 8.36
N GLY A 309 -1.76 -40.53 9.15
CA GLY A 309 -2.86 -41.49 9.21
C GLY A 309 -3.89 -41.38 8.08
N GLY A 310 -3.61 -40.66 6.98
CA GLY A 310 -4.50 -40.63 5.81
C GLY A 310 -5.71 -39.69 5.90
N VAL A 311 -5.82 -38.87 6.94
CA VAL A 311 -6.92 -37.89 7.08
C VAL A 311 -6.56 -36.59 6.33
N PRO A 312 -7.38 -36.13 5.38
CA PRO A 312 -7.11 -34.94 4.59
C PRO A 312 -7.41 -33.66 5.38
N VAL A 313 -6.57 -33.33 6.37
CA VAL A 313 -6.68 -32.07 7.12
C VAL A 313 -5.82 -30.95 6.54
N SER A 314 -6.29 -29.72 6.74
CA SER A 314 -5.49 -28.55 6.45
C SER A 314 -4.18 -28.62 7.25
N ALA A 315 -3.09 -28.25 6.60
CA ALA A 315 -1.79 -28.24 7.24
C ALA A 315 -1.69 -27.12 8.30
N ASN A 316 -2.51 -26.07 8.18
CA ASN A 316 -2.49 -24.87 9.02
C ASN A 316 -3.44 -25.05 10.22
N PRO A 317 -2.93 -24.96 11.45
CA PRO A 317 -3.77 -24.98 12.65
C PRO A 317 -4.95 -23.99 12.61
N GLU A 318 -4.74 -22.76 12.14
CA GLU A 318 -5.80 -21.74 12.15
C GLU A 318 -6.86 -21.96 11.07
N ALA A 319 -6.46 -22.43 9.88
CA ALA A 319 -7.42 -22.79 8.84
C ALA A 319 -8.25 -24.00 9.27
N TYR A 320 -7.65 -24.94 10.00
CA TYR A 320 -8.38 -26.04 10.63
C TYR A 320 -9.36 -25.52 11.70
N ALA A 321 -8.92 -24.61 12.56
CA ALA A 321 -9.78 -24.03 13.61
C ALA A 321 -11.01 -23.29 13.06
N LYS A 322 -10.91 -22.68 11.86
CA LYS A 322 -12.00 -21.99 11.14
C LYS A 322 -12.90 -22.94 10.34
N GLY A 323 -12.44 -24.15 10.03
CA GLY A 323 -13.21 -25.14 9.29
C GLY A 323 -14.22 -25.88 10.17
N GLU A 324 -15.09 -26.66 9.53
CA GLU A 324 -15.95 -27.61 10.22
C GLU A 324 -15.11 -28.68 10.92
N ASP A 325 -15.60 -29.14 12.08
CA ASP A 325 -14.98 -30.25 12.79
C ASP A 325 -15.02 -31.50 11.91
N LEU A 326 -13.93 -32.27 11.93
CA LEU A 326 -13.98 -33.62 11.40
C LEU A 326 -14.98 -34.43 12.23
N LEU A 327 -15.87 -35.15 11.56
CA LEU A 327 -16.74 -36.11 12.21
C LEU A 327 -15.87 -37.17 12.89
N ALA A 328 -16.15 -37.48 14.15
CA ALA A 328 -15.44 -38.51 14.91
C ALA A 328 -15.39 -39.85 14.16
N GLU A 329 -16.44 -40.15 13.38
CA GLU A 329 -16.56 -41.33 12.51
C GLU A 329 -15.49 -41.38 11.39
N GLU A 330 -15.08 -40.23 10.82
CA GLU A 330 -14.01 -40.18 9.81
C GLU A 330 -12.62 -40.42 10.42
N LEU A 331 -12.42 -39.97 11.66
CA LEU A 331 -11.21 -40.24 12.42
C LEU A 331 -11.15 -41.72 12.85
N GLN A 332 -12.30 -42.28 13.24
CA GLN A 332 -12.45 -43.67 13.63
C GLN A 332 -12.20 -44.64 12.47
N THR A 333 -12.48 -44.25 11.23
CA THR A 333 -12.31 -45.13 10.06
C THR A 333 -10.92 -45.07 9.44
N LYS A 334 -10.26 -43.90 9.46
CA LYS A 334 -8.99 -43.70 8.74
C LYS A 334 -7.73 -43.89 9.60
N LEU A 335 -7.82 -43.68 10.91
CA LEU A 335 -6.64 -43.72 11.78
C LEU A 335 -6.24 -45.16 12.20
N PRO A 336 -4.93 -45.46 12.32
CA PRO A 336 -4.45 -46.72 12.87
C PRO A 336 -4.73 -46.85 14.37
N ASP A 337 -4.70 -48.08 14.91
CA ASP A 337 -5.03 -48.38 16.32
C ASP A 337 -4.10 -47.69 17.33
N ARG A 338 -2.84 -47.43 16.94
CA ARG A 338 -1.86 -46.67 17.72
C ARG A 338 -1.31 -45.51 16.91
N ILE A 339 -1.24 -44.34 17.53
CA ILE A 339 -0.87 -43.10 16.85
C ILE A 339 0.35 -42.50 17.55
N VAL A 340 1.45 -42.38 16.79
CA VAL A 340 2.68 -41.71 17.22
C VAL A 340 2.64 -40.25 16.79
N TYR A 341 2.74 -39.33 17.75
CA TYR A 341 2.79 -37.89 17.50
C TYR A 341 3.82 -37.19 18.37
N GLY A 342 4.33 -36.05 17.88
CA GLY A 342 5.25 -35.21 18.64
C GLY A 342 4.51 -34.12 19.40
N GLN A 343 4.97 -33.80 20.61
CA GLN A 343 4.44 -32.67 21.39
C GLN A 343 5.57 -31.93 22.10
N TRP A 344 5.52 -30.59 22.12
CA TRP A 344 6.40 -29.80 22.97
C TRP A 344 5.96 -29.93 24.42
N LYS A 345 6.82 -30.51 25.26
CA LYS A 345 6.61 -30.66 26.70
C LYS A 345 7.86 -30.21 27.45
N ARG A 346 7.67 -29.62 28.63
CA ARG A 346 8.77 -29.31 29.55
C ARG A 346 9.20 -30.61 30.22
N VAL A 347 10.46 -30.99 30.04
CA VAL A 347 11.06 -32.22 30.58
C VAL A 347 12.23 -31.85 31.47
N GLU A 348 12.35 -32.51 32.61
CA GLU A 348 13.51 -32.37 33.48
C GLU A 348 14.67 -33.17 32.89
N VAL A 349 15.80 -32.50 32.70
CA VAL A 349 17.07 -33.10 32.24
C VAL A 349 18.11 -32.80 33.31
N THR A 350 18.73 -33.86 33.82
CA THR A 350 19.89 -33.76 34.72
C THR A 350 21.14 -33.57 33.87
N GLU A 351 21.78 -32.43 34.04
CA GLU A 351 23.03 -32.10 33.34
C GLU A 351 24.02 -31.60 34.39
N LYS A 352 25.15 -32.30 34.57
CA LYS A 352 26.18 -32.00 35.58
C LYS A 352 25.61 -31.84 37.01
N GLU A 353 24.85 -32.85 37.46
CA GLU A 353 24.23 -32.92 38.81
C GLU A 353 23.19 -31.82 39.14
N LYS A 354 22.90 -30.90 38.22
CA LYS A 354 21.84 -29.90 38.38
C LYS A 354 20.63 -30.29 37.54
N LYS A 355 19.44 -30.32 38.18
CA LYS A 355 18.16 -30.51 37.49
C LYS A 355 17.83 -29.24 36.72
N LYS A 356 17.78 -29.32 35.39
CA LYS A 356 17.32 -28.23 34.52
C LYS A 356 16.01 -28.65 33.85
N SER A 357 15.04 -27.76 33.80
CA SER A 357 13.82 -27.99 33.03
C SER A 357 14.00 -27.43 31.61
N VAL A 358 13.89 -28.30 30.60
CA VAL A 358 14.09 -27.95 29.19
C VAL A 358 12.84 -28.32 28.40
N THR A 359 12.36 -27.41 27.56
CA THR A 359 11.24 -27.69 26.66
C THR A 359 11.77 -28.37 25.40
N ARG A 360 11.32 -29.60 25.11
CA ARG A 360 11.70 -30.36 23.91
C ARG A 360 10.50 -31.06 23.29
N ILE A 361 10.62 -31.44 22.02
CA ILE A 361 9.63 -32.31 21.37
C ILE A 361 9.81 -33.71 21.95
N VAL A 362 8.73 -34.25 22.50
CA VAL A 362 8.64 -35.63 22.97
C VAL A 362 7.71 -36.38 22.03
N GLU A 363 8.18 -37.51 21.49
CA GLU A 363 7.31 -38.42 20.75
C GLU A 363 6.50 -39.24 21.74
N THR A 364 5.20 -39.29 21.54
CA THR A 364 4.24 -40.00 22.40
C THR A 364 3.45 -40.95 21.53
N ASP A 365 3.29 -42.17 22.03
CA ASP A 365 2.45 -43.21 21.44
C ASP A 365 1.20 -43.36 22.32
N MET A 366 0.03 -43.35 21.69
CA MET A 366 -1.26 -43.39 22.38
C MET A 366 -2.27 -44.20 21.56
N GLU A 367 -3.20 -44.85 22.25
CA GLU A 367 -4.30 -45.57 21.63
C GLU A 367 -5.25 -44.61 20.89
N LYS A 368 -5.77 -45.05 19.76
CA LYS A 368 -6.67 -44.29 18.89
C LYS A 368 -7.83 -43.60 19.62
N ASN A 369 -8.55 -44.32 20.48
CA ASN A 369 -9.71 -43.77 21.17
C ASN A 369 -9.33 -42.65 22.15
N GLU A 370 -8.23 -42.81 22.87
CA GLU A 370 -7.69 -41.80 23.78
C GLU A 370 -7.17 -40.59 23.00
N PHE A 371 -6.52 -40.84 21.85
CA PHE A 371 -6.04 -39.80 20.96
C PHE A 371 -7.17 -38.93 20.41
N ILE A 372 -8.29 -39.53 19.97
CA ILE A 372 -9.42 -38.77 19.43
C ILE A 372 -10.02 -37.86 20.52
N LYS A 373 -10.27 -38.38 21.73
CA LYS A 373 -10.78 -37.58 22.84
C LYS A 373 -9.85 -36.42 23.20
N MET A 374 -8.55 -36.70 23.35
CA MET A 374 -7.54 -35.67 23.61
C MET A 374 -7.48 -34.65 22.47
N PHE A 375 -7.59 -35.08 21.21
CA PHE A 375 -7.57 -34.20 20.05
C PHE A 375 -8.77 -33.26 20.01
N GLU A 376 -9.98 -33.75 20.33
CA GLU A 376 -11.18 -32.92 20.42
C GLU A 376 -11.07 -31.87 21.53
N GLU A 377 -10.59 -32.26 22.72
CA GLU A 377 -10.38 -31.33 23.83
C GLU A 377 -9.34 -30.26 23.50
N GLN A 378 -8.19 -30.67 22.92
CA GLN A 378 -7.14 -29.75 22.48
C GLN A 378 -7.62 -28.83 21.35
N THR A 379 -8.48 -29.31 20.45
CA THR A 379 -9.08 -28.51 19.37
C THR A 379 -10.00 -27.43 19.96
N LYS A 380 -10.86 -27.77 20.92
CA LYS A 380 -11.72 -26.80 21.62
C LYS A 380 -10.89 -25.74 22.35
N GLU A 381 -9.84 -26.15 23.06
CA GLU A 381 -8.93 -25.21 23.74
C GLU A 381 -8.19 -24.30 22.74
N PHE A 382 -7.77 -24.87 21.61
CA PHE A 382 -7.06 -24.16 20.56
C PHE A 382 -7.94 -23.12 19.85
N ARG A 383 -9.21 -23.43 19.55
CA ARG A 383 -10.16 -22.44 18.99
C ARG A 383 -10.32 -21.22 19.89
N GLY A 384 -10.59 -21.45 21.18
CA GLY A 384 -10.68 -20.35 22.14
C GLY A 384 -9.35 -19.60 22.29
N HIS A 385 -8.21 -20.25 22.08
CA HIS A 385 -6.91 -19.56 22.00
C HIS A 385 -6.82 -18.63 20.79
N VAL A 386 -7.15 -19.11 19.58
CA VAL A 386 -7.14 -18.33 18.34
C VAL A 386 -8.11 -17.14 18.41
N GLU A 387 -9.33 -17.36 18.88
CA GLU A 387 -10.33 -16.29 19.07
C GLU A 387 -9.80 -15.18 19.99
N ARG A 388 -9.17 -15.55 21.11
CA ARG A 388 -8.56 -14.56 22.02
C ARG A 388 -7.38 -13.83 21.40
N VAL A 389 -6.57 -14.49 20.57
CA VAL A 389 -5.49 -13.80 19.82
C VAL A 389 -6.10 -12.73 18.93
N HIS A 390 -7.09 -13.09 18.10
CA HIS A 390 -7.75 -12.14 17.20
C HIS A 390 -8.41 -10.99 17.97
N LYS A 391 -9.16 -11.31 19.03
CA LYS A 391 -9.83 -10.29 19.85
C LYS A 391 -8.84 -9.31 20.46
N GLN A 392 -7.72 -9.78 21.04
CA GLN A 392 -6.71 -8.87 21.59
C GLN A 392 -6.12 -7.92 20.54
N TYR A 393 -5.82 -8.42 19.34
CA TYR A 393 -5.32 -7.58 18.25
C TYR A 393 -6.37 -6.61 17.69
N GLU A 394 -7.64 -7.03 17.65
CA GLU A 394 -8.76 -6.17 17.29
C GLU A 394 -8.91 -5.01 18.30
N GLU A 395 -8.77 -5.29 19.59
CA GLU A 395 -8.80 -4.27 20.65
C GLU A 395 -7.59 -3.32 20.59
N VAL A 396 -6.38 -3.81 20.24
CA VAL A 396 -5.23 -2.93 19.95
C VAL A 396 -5.55 -1.99 18.79
N LYS A 397 -6.17 -2.51 17.72
CA LYS A 397 -6.55 -1.70 16.56
C LYS A 397 -7.60 -0.64 16.93
N LYS A 398 -8.66 -1.03 17.66
CA LYS A 398 -9.70 -0.11 18.15
C LYS A 398 -9.11 1.00 19.02
N LEU A 399 -8.17 0.67 19.90
CA LEU A 399 -7.48 1.66 20.73
C LEU A 399 -6.67 2.64 19.87
N LYS A 400 -5.89 2.15 18.89
CA LYS A 400 -5.12 3.05 18.00
C LYS A 400 -6.02 3.98 17.20
N GLU A 401 -7.15 3.48 16.70
CA GLU A 401 -8.10 4.27 15.89
C GLU A 401 -8.82 5.32 16.75
N ASN A 402 -9.15 5.00 18.01
CA ASN A 402 -9.95 5.86 18.89
C ASN A 402 -9.16 6.43 20.08
N LEU A 403 -7.83 6.50 20.00
CA LEU A 403 -6.98 6.97 21.11
C LEU A 403 -7.29 8.45 21.44
N PRO A 404 -7.68 8.79 22.68
CA PRO A 404 -7.91 10.18 23.07
C PRO A 404 -6.62 11.01 23.17
N PRO A 405 -6.68 12.35 23.10
CA PRO A 405 -5.49 13.22 23.10
C PRO A 405 -4.70 13.23 24.42
N ASN A 406 -5.41 13.13 25.55
CA ASN A 406 -4.87 13.05 26.92
C ASN A 406 -4.40 11.63 27.31
N GLN A 407 -4.36 10.71 26.36
CA GLN A 407 -4.00 9.31 26.61
C GLN A 407 -2.94 8.81 25.64
N ILE A 408 -2.09 7.91 26.14
CA ILE A 408 -1.00 7.33 25.36
C ILE A 408 -1.08 5.81 25.40
N MET A 409 -0.78 5.18 24.26
CA MET A 409 -0.58 3.74 24.18
C MET A 409 0.91 3.42 24.10
N VAL A 410 1.42 2.65 25.06
CA VAL A 410 2.83 2.24 25.13
C VAL A 410 2.92 0.74 24.85
N GLN A 411 3.55 0.38 23.75
CA GLN A 411 3.89 -1.01 23.46
C GLN A 411 5.37 -1.23 23.77
N MET A 412 5.70 -2.26 24.53
CA MET A 412 7.09 -2.55 24.89
C MET A 412 7.38 -4.04 24.94
N ASP A 413 8.59 -4.42 24.58
CA ASP A 413 9.07 -5.81 24.63
C ASP A 413 10.58 -5.89 24.84
N PHE A 414 11.08 -7.04 25.30
CA PHE A 414 12.52 -7.30 25.30
C PHE A 414 12.94 -7.82 23.93
N ALA A 415 13.89 -7.15 23.30
CA ALA A 415 14.57 -7.73 22.15
C ALA A 415 15.57 -8.79 22.63
N GLU A 416 15.86 -9.77 21.77
CA GLU A 416 16.99 -10.67 21.99
C GLU A 416 18.27 -9.85 22.21
N ASN A 417 19.03 -10.22 23.26
CA ASN A 417 20.25 -9.54 23.66
C ASN A 417 21.21 -9.35 22.49
N TYR A 418 21.83 -8.18 22.41
CA TYR A 418 22.88 -7.91 21.45
C TYR A 418 24.19 -8.51 21.98
N SER A 419 24.84 -9.34 21.19
CA SER A 419 26.19 -9.83 21.49
C SER A 419 27.21 -8.87 20.90
N CYS A 420 28.02 -8.24 21.75
CA CYS A 420 29.11 -7.38 21.32
C CYS A 420 30.15 -8.25 20.61
N LYS A 421 30.31 -7.99 19.31
CA LYS A 421 31.32 -8.65 18.47
C LYS A 421 32.34 -7.63 17.99
N SER A 422 33.59 -8.02 17.92
CA SER A 422 34.67 -7.25 17.31
C SER A 422 35.03 -7.83 15.95
N VAL A 423 35.58 -7.01 15.05
CA VAL A 423 36.06 -7.48 13.73
C VAL A 423 37.34 -8.30 13.88
N GLU A 424 38.18 -7.92 14.84
CA GLU A 424 39.42 -8.61 15.20
C GLU A 424 39.25 -9.22 16.60
N GLU A 425 38.76 -10.46 16.66
CA GLU A 425 38.53 -11.18 17.92
C GLU A 425 39.61 -12.22 18.20
N ILE A 426 40.12 -12.21 19.44
CA ILE A 426 40.89 -13.31 19.99
C ILE A 426 39.96 -14.46 20.40
N GLN A 427 40.48 -15.69 20.47
CA GLN A 427 39.69 -16.89 20.77
C GLN A 427 38.90 -16.78 22.09
N SER A 428 39.47 -16.17 23.14
CA SER A 428 38.77 -15.98 24.42
C SER A 428 37.58 -15.03 24.32
N ALA A 429 37.67 -13.97 23.50
CA ALA A 429 36.57 -13.03 23.26
C ALA A 429 35.44 -13.67 22.43
N TYR A 430 35.77 -14.56 21.49
CA TYR A 430 34.78 -15.28 20.69
C TYR A 430 33.82 -16.15 21.53
N TRP A 431 34.34 -16.78 22.60
CA TRP A 431 33.54 -17.63 23.49
C TRP A 431 32.82 -16.85 24.62
N ASN A 432 33.33 -15.68 24.98
CA ASN A 432 32.82 -14.86 26.09
C ASN A 432 32.34 -13.49 25.57
N GLN A 433 31.35 -13.50 24.68
CA GLN A 433 30.76 -12.26 24.15
C GLN A 433 29.94 -11.55 25.23
N THR A 434 30.23 -10.27 25.47
CA THR A 434 29.42 -9.41 26.34
C THR A 434 28.03 -9.21 25.73
N GLY A 435 27.00 -9.44 26.52
CA GLY A 435 25.60 -9.23 26.13
C GLY A 435 25.11 -7.85 26.55
N VAL A 436 24.29 -7.23 25.71
CA VAL A 436 23.59 -5.96 26.00
C VAL A 436 22.09 -6.19 25.88
N THR A 437 21.33 -5.79 26.91
CA THR A 437 19.87 -5.80 26.86
C THR A 437 19.39 -4.64 26.01
N LEU A 438 18.51 -4.93 25.06
CA LEU A 438 17.77 -3.93 24.32
C LEU A 438 16.28 -4.09 24.61
N HIS A 439 15.64 -3.00 25.02
CA HIS A 439 14.20 -2.97 25.29
C HIS A 439 13.55 -1.88 24.43
N PRO A 440 13.05 -2.25 23.24
CA PRO A 440 12.32 -1.33 22.38
C PRO A 440 10.95 -0.97 22.96
N VAL A 441 10.64 0.32 22.93
CA VAL A 441 9.37 0.89 23.38
C VAL A 441 8.80 1.77 22.27
N VAL A 442 7.58 1.46 21.83
CA VAL A 442 6.88 2.22 20.78
C VAL A 442 5.66 2.89 21.41
N VAL A 443 5.68 4.21 21.39
CA VAL A 443 4.67 5.07 22.01
C VAL A 443 3.78 5.64 20.92
N TYR A 444 2.47 5.47 21.05
CA TYR A 444 1.48 6.07 20.16
C TYR A 444 0.69 7.13 20.92
N PHE A 445 0.54 8.30 20.31
CA PHE A 445 -0.12 9.47 20.89
C PHE A 445 -0.81 10.27 19.78
N ARG A 446 -1.79 11.12 20.13
CA ARG A 446 -2.38 12.06 19.18
C ARG A 446 -1.79 13.44 19.37
N ASN A 447 -1.41 14.07 18.26
CA ASN A 447 -1.00 15.46 18.27
C ASN A 447 -2.19 16.40 18.54
N PRO A 448 -1.94 17.68 18.86
CA PRO A 448 -3.02 18.69 19.00
C PRO A 448 -3.96 18.77 17.78
N GLU A 449 -3.47 18.43 16.59
CA GLU A 449 -4.26 18.36 15.34
C GLU A 449 -5.16 17.12 15.23
N GLY A 450 -5.11 16.22 16.22
CA GLY A 450 -5.90 14.98 16.25
C GLY A 450 -5.35 13.83 15.42
N VAL A 451 -4.17 13.98 14.80
CA VAL A 451 -3.52 12.91 14.00
C VAL A 451 -2.74 11.96 14.91
N LEU A 452 -2.89 10.65 14.68
CA LEU A 452 -2.14 9.61 15.38
C LEU A 452 -0.67 9.63 14.94
N GLN A 453 0.24 9.87 15.89
CA GLN A 453 1.67 9.80 15.72
C GLN A 453 2.28 8.70 16.60
N HIS A 454 3.51 8.35 16.30
CA HIS A 454 4.28 7.41 17.10
C HIS A 454 5.71 7.91 17.31
N LYS A 455 6.26 7.64 18.49
CA LYS A 455 7.68 7.85 18.81
C LYS A 455 8.28 6.55 19.30
N SER A 456 9.47 6.24 18.79
CA SER A 456 10.19 5.02 19.09
C SER A 456 11.32 5.31 20.07
N PHE A 457 11.40 4.52 21.12
CA PHE A 457 12.48 4.53 22.10
C PHE A 457 13.16 3.16 22.11
N VAL A 458 14.47 3.14 22.34
CA VAL A 458 15.20 1.91 22.62
C VAL A 458 15.99 2.11 23.89
N VAL A 459 15.62 1.35 24.92
CA VAL A 459 16.37 1.34 26.17
C VAL A 459 17.52 0.35 26.05
N VAL A 460 18.71 0.81 26.42
CA VAL A 460 19.96 0.04 26.44
C VAL A 460 20.33 -0.19 27.89
N SER A 461 20.63 -1.44 28.25
CA SER A 461 21.02 -1.79 29.61
C SER A 461 22.09 -2.88 29.63
N ASP A 462 22.98 -2.80 30.63
CA ASP A 462 23.96 -3.81 31.02
C ASP A 462 23.36 -4.92 31.91
N GLU A 463 22.14 -4.74 32.43
CA GLU A 463 21.44 -5.74 33.24
C GLU A 463 20.82 -6.85 32.37
N MET A 464 21.13 -8.11 32.68
CA MET A 464 20.75 -9.29 31.88
C MET A 464 19.64 -10.14 32.48
N SER A 465 19.19 -9.87 33.71
CA SER A 465 18.20 -10.71 34.41
C SER A 465 16.80 -10.67 33.79
N HIS A 466 16.48 -9.65 32.98
CA HIS A 466 15.15 -9.41 32.40
C HIS A 466 14.05 -9.59 33.45
N SER A 467 14.25 -8.96 34.61
CA SER A 467 13.36 -9.10 35.76
C SER A 467 12.33 -7.98 35.78
N SER A 468 11.30 -8.11 36.64
CA SER A 468 10.35 -7.03 36.93
C SER A 468 11.05 -5.74 37.35
N ASN A 469 12.20 -5.83 38.03
CA ASN A 469 12.93 -4.67 38.53
C ASN A 469 13.51 -3.84 37.38
N THR A 470 14.05 -4.53 36.36
CA THR A 470 14.50 -3.90 35.12
C THR A 470 13.35 -3.17 34.43
N VAL A 471 12.16 -3.79 34.37
CA VAL A 471 10.95 -3.14 33.81
C VAL A 471 10.58 -1.87 34.60
N HIS A 472 10.66 -1.90 35.93
CA HIS A 472 10.39 -0.72 36.75
C HIS A 472 11.40 0.42 36.50
N ALA A 473 12.70 0.10 36.45
CA ALA A 473 13.73 1.09 36.13
C ALA A 473 13.52 1.69 34.73
N ILE A 474 13.12 0.87 33.75
CA ILE A 474 12.77 1.33 32.40
C ILE A 474 11.59 2.30 32.44
N ILE A 475 10.50 1.94 33.13
CA ILE A 475 9.30 2.79 33.23
C ILE A 475 9.67 4.13 33.87
N GLU A 476 10.48 4.11 34.94
CA GLU A 476 10.91 5.32 35.65
C GLU A 476 11.69 6.28 34.74
N LYS A 477 12.62 5.78 33.92
CA LYS A 477 13.38 6.63 32.97
C LYS A 477 12.53 7.11 31.79
N ILE A 478 11.54 6.32 31.35
CA ILE A 478 10.68 6.69 30.21
C ILE A 478 9.58 7.66 30.61
N MET A 479 9.13 7.67 31.87
CA MET A 479 7.98 8.46 32.29
C MET A 479 8.14 9.99 32.06
N PRO A 480 9.30 10.61 32.32
CA PRO A 480 9.54 12.01 31.96
C PRO A 480 9.42 12.27 30.44
N GLU A 481 9.92 11.36 29.60
CA GLU A 481 9.82 11.47 28.14
C GLU A 481 8.36 11.39 27.67
N LEU A 482 7.52 10.57 28.31
CA LEU A 482 6.09 10.49 27.99
C LEU A 482 5.35 11.78 28.34
N LYS A 483 5.66 12.38 29.49
CA LYS A 483 5.08 13.68 29.90
C LYS A 483 5.53 14.82 28.99
N LEU A 484 6.73 14.74 28.42
CA LEU A 484 7.20 15.71 27.44
C LEU A 484 6.45 15.60 26.10
N LEU A 485 6.05 14.38 25.70
CA LEU A 485 5.28 14.15 24.47
C LEU A 485 3.83 14.63 24.57
N SER A 486 3.22 14.44 25.74
CA SER A 486 1.86 14.88 26.03
C SER A 486 1.83 15.54 27.41
N PRO A 487 1.87 16.88 27.48
CA PRO A 487 1.83 17.61 28.75
C PRO A 487 0.56 17.32 29.57
N ASP A 488 -0.57 17.13 28.90
CA ASP A 488 -1.89 16.87 29.50
C ASP A 488 -2.18 15.36 29.68
N LEU A 489 -1.15 14.55 29.94
CA LEU A 489 -1.26 13.10 30.04
C LEU A 489 -2.00 12.66 31.31
N GLU A 490 -3.18 12.08 31.15
CA GLU A 490 -4.01 11.57 32.26
C GLU A 490 -4.00 10.05 32.38
N PHE A 491 -3.84 9.34 31.25
CA PHE A 491 -3.96 7.88 31.21
C PHE A 491 -2.97 7.18 30.27
N ILE A 492 -2.38 6.07 30.72
CA ILE A 492 -1.47 5.23 29.93
C ILE A 492 -2.03 3.82 29.74
N HIS A 493 -2.02 3.35 28.49
CA HIS A 493 -2.35 1.97 28.11
C HIS A 493 -1.07 1.21 27.74
N TYR A 494 -0.59 0.37 28.66
CA TYR A 494 0.52 -0.53 28.40
C TYR A 494 0.07 -1.77 27.62
N TRP A 495 0.86 -2.18 26.63
CA TRP A 495 0.69 -3.41 25.86
C TRP A 495 2.00 -4.19 25.80
N THR A 496 2.01 -5.36 26.41
CA THR A 496 3.21 -6.23 26.46
C THR A 496 2.85 -7.69 26.22
N ASP A 497 3.86 -8.54 26.02
CA ASP A 497 3.66 -9.98 26.22
C ASP A 497 3.48 -10.28 27.73
N GLY A 498 3.09 -11.51 28.07
CA GLY A 498 2.81 -11.95 29.44
C GLY A 498 3.81 -12.92 30.10
N PRO A 499 5.14 -12.92 29.84
CA PRO A 499 6.07 -13.72 30.64
C PRO A 499 6.03 -13.28 32.11
N THR A 500 6.00 -14.26 33.01
CA THR A 500 5.80 -14.03 34.44
C THR A 500 7.02 -13.42 35.14
N SER A 501 8.23 -13.60 34.60
CA SER A 501 9.45 -13.00 35.15
C SER A 501 9.53 -11.49 34.91
N GLN A 502 8.88 -10.98 33.87
CA GLN A 502 9.02 -9.60 33.39
C GLN A 502 7.76 -8.78 33.68
N TYR A 503 6.68 -9.02 32.93
CA TYR A 503 5.50 -8.16 32.91
C TYR A 503 4.33 -8.71 33.74
N ARG A 504 4.15 -10.04 33.80
CA ARG A 504 2.99 -10.65 34.45
C ARG A 504 3.32 -11.17 35.85
N ASN A 505 3.52 -10.25 36.79
CA ASN A 505 3.82 -10.57 38.19
C ASN A 505 3.18 -9.58 39.17
N LYS A 506 3.29 -9.92 40.46
CA LYS A 506 2.73 -9.14 41.57
C LYS A 506 3.33 -7.73 41.68
N GLN A 507 4.62 -7.54 41.35
CA GLN A 507 5.27 -6.23 41.42
C GLN A 507 4.69 -5.27 40.38
N ILE A 508 4.51 -5.73 39.15
CA ILE A 508 3.89 -4.96 38.08
C ILE A 508 2.44 -4.63 38.42
N PHE A 509 1.65 -5.60 38.92
CA PHE A 509 0.27 -5.34 39.35
C PHE A 509 0.16 -4.30 40.45
N TYR A 510 1.08 -4.32 41.43
CA TYR A 510 1.13 -3.31 42.47
C TYR A 510 1.45 -1.92 41.91
N THR A 511 2.37 -1.85 40.95
CA THR A 511 2.75 -0.59 40.31
C THR A 511 1.62 -0.03 39.48
N ILE A 512 0.85 -0.88 38.80
CA ILE A 512 -0.38 -0.47 38.10
C ILE A 512 -1.42 0.04 39.10
N ALA A 513 -1.60 -0.66 40.23
CA ALA A 513 -2.57 -0.29 41.25
C ALA A 513 -2.32 1.13 41.80
N ASN A 514 -1.05 1.49 42.00
CA ASN A 514 -0.64 2.78 42.57
C ASN A 514 0.03 3.70 41.52
N HIS A 515 -0.24 3.49 40.22
CA HIS A 515 0.44 4.23 39.16
C HIS A 515 0.14 5.74 39.23
N LYS A 516 -1.07 6.10 39.65
CA LYS A 516 -1.49 7.50 39.86
C LYS A 516 -0.69 8.15 40.99
N ASP A 517 -0.46 7.43 42.08
CA ASP A 517 0.30 7.94 43.24
C ASP A 517 1.79 8.05 42.91
N LEU A 518 2.33 7.10 42.14
CA LEU A 518 3.74 7.04 41.78
C LEU A 518 4.14 8.04 40.68
N TYR A 519 3.29 8.22 39.67
CA TYR A 519 3.64 8.99 38.47
C TYR A 519 2.68 10.14 38.16
N GLY A 520 1.61 10.32 38.93
CA GLY A 520 0.58 11.33 38.70
C GLY A 520 -0.41 10.98 37.58
N VAL A 521 -0.32 9.77 37.02
CA VAL A 521 -1.06 9.35 35.81
C VAL A 521 -1.71 7.99 36.07
N SER A 522 -2.96 7.80 35.64
CA SER A 522 -3.63 6.50 35.76
C SER A 522 -3.12 5.52 34.70
N ALA A 523 -3.14 4.22 34.99
CA ALA A 523 -2.66 3.23 34.03
C ALA A 523 -3.52 1.97 33.94
N ARG A 524 -3.52 1.41 32.74
CA ARG A 524 -4.04 0.09 32.42
C ARG A 524 -2.97 -0.73 31.72
N TRP A 525 -2.87 -1.99 32.09
CA TRP A 525 -1.93 -2.93 31.50
C TRP A 525 -2.67 -4.05 30.77
N ASN A 526 -2.37 -4.19 29.49
CA ASN A 526 -2.93 -5.19 28.61
C ASN A 526 -1.85 -6.19 28.19
N TYR A 527 -2.24 -7.46 28.12
CA TYR A 527 -1.35 -8.54 27.74
C TYR A 527 -1.78 -9.15 26.42
N LEU A 528 -0.83 -9.22 25.49
CA LEU A 528 -0.97 -10.04 24.29
C LEU A 528 -0.92 -11.53 24.66
N LYS A 529 -1.33 -12.37 23.73
CA LYS A 529 -1.25 -13.82 23.91
C LYS A 529 0.21 -14.28 23.81
N VAL A 530 0.62 -15.15 24.74
CA VAL A 530 1.98 -15.68 24.79
C VAL A 530 2.40 -16.30 23.45
N GLY A 531 3.55 -15.87 22.93
CA GLY A 531 4.09 -16.31 21.63
C GLY A 531 3.43 -15.64 20.41
N HIS A 532 2.47 -14.75 20.66
CA HIS A 532 1.82 -13.84 19.72
C HIS A 532 2.09 -12.38 20.07
N GLY A 533 3.11 -12.08 20.88
CA GLY A 533 3.49 -10.70 21.21
C GLY A 533 4.16 -9.93 20.07
N LYS A 534 4.31 -10.54 18.88
CA LYS A 534 5.10 -9.96 17.79
C LYS A 534 4.50 -8.63 17.34
N GLY A 535 5.35 -7.62 17.23
CA GLY A 535 4.89 -6.24 17.06
C GLY A 535 5.98 -5.28 16.56
N PRO A 536 5.68 -3.97 16.55
CA PRO A 536 6.63 -2.95 16.09
C PRO A 536 7.94 -2.93 16.90
N CYS A 537 7.91 -3.39 18.16
CA CYS A 537 9.08 -3.50 19.02
C CYS A 537 10.14 -4.47 18.45
N ASP A 538 9.71 -5.59 17.84
CA ASP A 538 10.63 -6.54 17.20
C ASP A 538 11.39 -5.90 16.03
N GLY A 539 10.67 -5.10 15.22
CA GLY A 539 11.24 -4.41 14.06
C GLY A 539 12.24 -3.34 14.48
N LEU A 540 11.91 -2.60 15.54
CA LEU A 540 12.79 -1.58 16.12
C LEU A 540 14.07 -2.21 16.68
N GLY A 541 13.95 -3.21 17.57
CA GLY A 541 15.10 -3.91 18.13
C GLY A 541 15.97 -4.59 17.08
N GLY A 542 15.36 -5.22 16.07
CA GLY A 542 16.09 -5.84 14.96
C GLY A 542 16.85 -4.82 14.10
N THR A 543 16.25 -3.66 13.84
CA THR A 543 16.88 -2.58 13.06
C THR A 543 18.07 -1.97 13.79
N THR A 544 17.91 -1.64 15.07
CA THR A 544 18.99 -1.08 15.91
C THR A 544 20.19 -2.01 15.96
N LYS A 545 19.97 -3.31 16.20
CA LYS A 545 21.05 -4.31 16.20
C LYS A 545 21.77 -4.36 14.86
N ARG A 546 21.02 -4.42 13.75
CA ARG A 546 21.62 -4.47 12.40
C ARG A 546 22.49 -3.25 12.12
N MET A 547 22.06 -2.06 12.53
CA MET A 547 22.83 -0.84 12.36
C MET A 547 24.10 -0.84 13.22
N ALA A 548 24.03 -1.35 14.45
CA ALA A 548 25.19 -1.51 15.32
C ALA A 548 26.22 -2.46 14.70
N ASP A 549 25.77 -3.62 14.23
CA ASP A 549 26.61 -4.60 13.55
C ASP A 549 27.25 -4.04 12.26
N GLU A 550 26.50 -3.25 11.50
CA GLU A 550 27.02 -2.62 10.29
C GLU A 550 28.09 -1.58 10.60
N ALA A 551 27.88 -0.77 11.64
CA ALA A 551 28.87 0.20 12.11
C ALA A 551 30.17 -0.49 12.55
N VAL A 552 30.06 -1.58 13.32
CA VAL A 552 31.22 -2.39 13.72
C VAL A 552 31.91 -3.01 12.52
N ARG A 553 31.17 -3.66 11.61
CA ARG A 553 31.74 -4.32 10.43
C ARG A 553 32.43 -3.37 9.46
N CYS A 554 31.95 -2.13 9.36
CA CYS A 554 32.58 -1.10 8.54
C CYS A 554 33.75 -0.40 9.25
N GLY A 555 34.12 -0.80 10.47
CA GLY A 555 35.16 -0.16 11.27
C GLY A 555 34.81 1.27 11.70
N LYS A 556 33.51 1.64 11.68
CA LYS A 556 33.03 2.98 12.05
C LYS A 556 32.81 3.14 13.55
N ALA A 557 32.60 2.03 14.25
CA ALA A 557 32.39 2.01 15.70
C ALA A 557 33.01 0.74 16.30
N VAL A 558 33.43 0.84 17.56
CA VAL A 558 33.84 -0.29 18.38
C VAL A 558 32.84 -0.36 19.53
N ILE A 559 32.12 -1.46 19.65
CA ILE A 559 31.06 -1.65 20.66
C ILE A 559 31.42 -2.86 21.51
N GLN A 560 31.90 -2.64 22.73
CA GLN A 560 32.35 -3.71 23.63
C GLN A 560 31.37 -3.96 24.78
N ASP A 561 30.62 -2.94 25.19
CA ASP A 561 29.65 -3.03 26.27
C ASP A 561 28.36 -2.21 25.99
N ALA A 562 27.49 -2.13 26.99
CA ALA A 562 26.23 -1.38 26.90
C ALA A 562 26.44 0.15 26.84
N ASN A 563 27.50 0.68 27.46
CA ASN A 563 27.83 2.11 27.42
C ASN A 563 28.31 2.52 26.04
N ASP A 564 29.20 1.73 25.44
CA ASP A 564 29.66 1.93 24.07
C ASP A 564 28.49 1.85 23.09
N PHE A 565 27.59 0.87 23.29
CA PHE A 565 26.40 0.72 22.47
C PHE A 565 25.52 1.97 22.56
N PHE A 566 25.27 2.47 23.77
CA PHE A 566 24.47 3.67 23.99
C PHE A 566 25.13 4.92 23.38
N LYS A 567 26.44 5.10 23.59
CA LYS A 567 27.21 6.21 23.02
C LYS A 567 27.12 6.21 21.49
N TRP A 568 27.38 5.07 20.87
CA TRP A 568 27.24 4.91 19.42
C TRP A 568 25.80 5.20 18.96
N ALA A 569 24.79 4.69 19.67
CA ALA A 569 23.40 4.86 19.29
C ALA A 569 22.95 6.33 19.39
N SER A 570 23.38 7.05 20.43
CA SER A 570 23.10 8.48 20.60
C SER A 570 23.79 9.36 19.56
N GLU A 571 24.97 8.97 19.07
CA GLU A 571 25.68 9.66 17.98
C GLU A 571 25.20 9.23 16.58
N SER A 572 24.39 8.18 16.50
CA SER A 572 23.93 7.62 15.23
C SER A 572 22.91 8.52 14.52
N ASN A 573 22.80 8.35 13.20
CA ASN A 573 21.87 9.14 12.38
C ASN A 573 20.40 8.63 12.46
N MET A 574 20.04 7.88 13.52
CA MET A 574 18.69 7.34 13.75
C MET A 574 17.71 8.42 14.24
N ARG A 575 17.43 9.43 13.41
CA ARG A 575 16.63 10.62 13.77
C ARG A 575 15.20 10.32 14.27
N GLY A 576 14.67 9.13 14.01
CA GLY A 576 13.33 8.71 14.45
C GLY A 576 13.30 7.87 15.75
N VAL A 577 14.45 7.59 16.36
CA VAL A 577 14.56 6.74 17.55
C VAL A 577 15.32 7.48 18.65
N SER A 578 14.75 7.52 19.85
CA SER A 578 15.41 8.05 21.04
C SER A 578 16.01 6.92 21.86
N PHE A 579 17.25 7.08 22.30
CA PHE A 579 17.94 6.09 23.12
C PHE A 579 17.92 6.52 24.58
N VAL A 580 17.70 5.57 25.47
CA VAL A 580 17.75 5.78 26.93
C VAL A 580 18.66 4.71 27.53
N PHE A 581 19.49 5.09 28.50
CA PHE A 581 20.36 4.16 29.21
C PHE A 581 19.79 3.84 30.59
N VAL A 582 19.79 2.56 30.96
CA VAL A 582 19.43 2.06 32.29
C VAL A 582 20.56 1.18 32.78
N SER A 583 21.22 1.55 33.87
CA SER A 583 22.31 0.76 34.43
C SER A 583 21.79 -0.38 35.31
N ALA A 584 22.66 -1.34 35.61
CA ALA A 584 22.42 -2.36 36.62
C ALA A 584 22.18 -1.74 38.02
N ASP A 585 22.84 -0.61 38.32
CA ASP A 585 22.64 0.12 39.57
C ASP A 585 21.23 0.72 39.67
N ASP A 586 20.69 1.29 38.58
CA ASP A 586 19.30 1.74 38.52
C ASP A 586 18.33 0.57 38.81
N CYS A 587 18.62 -0.62 38.27
CA CYS A 587 17.82 -1.83 38.50
C CYS A 587 17.89 -2.32 39.94
N ASN A 588 19.08 -2.25 40.56
CA ASN A 588 19.31 -2.62 41.95
C ASN A 588 18.60 -1.67 42.92
N LEU A 589 18.66 -0.36 42.65
CA LEU A 589 17.94 0.65 43.43
C LEU A 589 16.43 0.36 43.41
N MET A 590 15.86 0.07 42.23
CA MET A 590 14.45 -0.31 42.12
C MET A 590 14.12 -1.59 42.88
N GLN A 591 15.04 -2.56 42.90
CA GLN A 591 14.86 -3.76 43.69
C GLN A 591 14.74 -3.42 45.18
N GLU A 592 15.55 -2.50 45.70
CA GLU A 592 15.48 -2.08 47.11
C GLU A 592 14.19 -1.35 47.45
N VAL A 593 13.71 -0.48 46.58
CA VAL A 593 12.42 0.22 46.73
C VAL A 593 11.24 -0.78 46.76
N LEU A 594 11.33 -1.88 46.01
CA LEU A 594 10.27 -2.87 45.88
C LEU A 594 10.33 -4.00 46.92
N LYS A 595 11.52 -4.30 47.48
CA LYS A 595 11.77 -5.36 48.49
C LYS A 595 10.87 -5.29 49.73
N PRO A 596 10.59 -4.13 50.37
CA PRO A 596 9.84 -4.10 51.63
C PRO A 596 8.34 -4.44 51.49
N ARG A 597 7.82 -4.61 50.26
CA ARG A 597 6.38 -4.75 50.01
C ARG A 597 5.93 -6.21 50.08
N GLN A 598 5.22 -6.59 51.16
CA GLN A 598 4.57 -7.91 51.26
C GLN A 598 3.30 -7.98 50.40
N LEU A 599 3.43 -8.39 49.14
CA LEU A 599 2.32 -8.49 48.19
C LEU A 599 1.72 -9.89 48.11
N LYS A 600 0.38 -9.97 48.08
CA LYS A 600 -0.36 -11.21 47.83
C LYS A 600 -0.32 -11.56 46.33
N PRO A 601 0.12 -12.78 45.94
CA PRO A 601 0.03 -13.22 44.56
C PRO A 601 -1.43 -13.37 44.12
N LEU A 602 -1.73 -12.87 42.93
CA LEU A 602 -3.02 -13.04 42.29
C LEU A 602 -3.18 -14.47 41.75
N LYS A 603 -4.34 -15.10 41.92
CA LYS A 603 -4.59 -16.44 41.38
C LYS A 603 -5.09 -16.36 39.93
N GLY A 604 -4.70 -17.31 39.08
CA GLY A 604 -5.24 -17.42 37.73
C GLY A 604 -4.73 -16.39 36.71
N THR A 605 -3.58 -15.75 36.96
CA THR A 605 -3.03 -14.66 36.13
C THR A 605 -2.86 -15.00 34.65
N PHE A 606 -2.66 -16.27 34.29
CA PHE A 606 -2.53 -16.70 32.90
C PHE A 606 -3.81 -16.54 32.06
N LYS A 607 -4.98 -16.47 32.71
CA LYS A 607 -6.27 -16.25 32.04
C LYS A 607 -6.59 -14.77 31.86
N LEU A 608 -5.97 -13.91 32.67
CA LEU A 608 -6.18 -12.46 32.67
C LEU A 608 -5.38 -11.82 31.53
N HIS A 609 -6.02 -10.89 30.81
CA HIS A 609 -5.35 -10.14 29.74
C HIS A 609 -5.45 -8.62 29.92
N VAL A 610 -6.19 -8.13 30.92
CA VAL A 610 -6.18 -6.72 31.27
C VAL A 610 -6.23 -6.55 32.78
N VAL A 611 -5.47 -5.55 33.26
CA VAL A 611 -5.38 -5.12 34.65
C VAL A 611 -5.48 -3.59 34.67
N ALA A 612 -6.45 -3.03 35.38
CA ALA A 612 -6.62 -1.59 35.55
C ALA A 612 -6.39 -1.22 37.02
N GLY A 613 -5.64 -0.15 37.27
CA GLY A 613 -5.39 0.36 38.62
C GLY A 613 -6.56 1.18 39.15
N MET A 614 -6.93 0.97 40.41
CA MET A 614 -8.00 1.72 41.11
C MET A 614 -7.47 2.52 42.31
N GLY A 615 -6.16 2.58 42.52
CA GLY A 615 -5.57 3.13 43.75
C GLY A 615 -5.61 2.14 44.91
N ASN A 616 -4.99 2.52 46.03
CA ASN A 616 -5.01 1.76 47.29
C ASN A 616 -4.64 0.28 47.13
N SER A 617 -3.66 -0.04 46.28
CA SER A 617 -3.24 -1.42 45.99
C SER A 617 -4.37 -2.35 45.50
N THR A 618 -5.42 -1.79 44.91
CA THR A 618 -6.55 -2.52 44.33
C THR A 618 -6.49 -2.48 42.81
N VAL A 619 -6.77 -3.62 42.19
CA VAL A 619 -6.80 -3.77 40.72
C VAL A 619 -8.13 -4.34 40.26
N CYS A 620 -8.59 -3.89 39.10
CA CYS A 620 -9.66 -4.52 38.35
C CYS A 620 -9.05 -5.39 37.25
N VAL A 621 -9.50 -6.63 37.13
CA VAL A 621 -8.97 -7.59 36.15
C VAL A 621 -10.08 -8.15 35.27
N LYS A 622 -9.75 -8.46 34.02
CA LYS A 622 -10.67 -9.09 33.06
C LYS A 622 -9.91 -10.06 32.13
N ASP A 623 -10.66 -11.05 31.65
CA ASP A 623 -10.10 -12.16 30.87
C ASP A 623 -9.73 -11.75 29.44
N VAL A 624 -10.32 -10.67 28.90
CA VAL A 624 -10.01 -10.10 27.58
C VAL A 624 -10.04 -8.58 27.66
N SER A 625 -9.14 -7.90 26.96
CA SER A 625 -9.15 -6.43 26.87
C SER A 625 -10.47 -5.93 26.26
N CYS A 626 -10.85 -4.72 26.61
CA CYS A 626 -12.08 -4.09 26.14
C CYS A 626 -11.86 -2.58 26.03
N TYR A 627 -12.21 -2.03 24.87
CA TYR A 627 -12.20 -0.60 24.56
C TYR A 627 -13.57 -0.17 24.01
N CYS A 628 -14.65 -0.49 24.73
CA CYS A 628 -15.91 0.23 24.58
C CYS A 628 -15.74 1.69 25.04
N GLN A 629 -16.72 2.55 24.77
CA GLN A 629 -16.67 3.98 25.11
C GLN A 629 -16.23 4.22 26.57
N VAL A 630 -16.88 3.56 27.52
CA VAL A 630 -16.54 3.65 28.96
C VAL A 630 -15.10 3.24 29.26
N CYS A 631 -14.60 2.19 28.59
CA CYS A 631 -13.23 1.73 28.80
C CYS A 631 -12.20 2.62 28.10
N LEU A 632 -12.56 3.29 27.01
CA LEU A 632 -11.72 4.29 26.34
C LEU A 632 -11.58 5.56 27.19
N ASP A 633 -12.64 5.96 27.89
CA ASP A 633 -12.65 7.12 28.78
C ASP A 633 -11.89 6.87 30.11
N GLY A 634 -11.14 5.77 30.20
CA GLY A 634 -10.37 5.40 31.40
C GLY A 634 -11.17 4.65 32.47
N GLY A 635 -12.48 4.49 32.28
CA GLY A 635 -13.37 3.77 33.19
C GLY A 635 -13.30 2.25 33.09
N VAL A 636 -14.07 1.57 33.93
CA VAL A 636 -14.27 0.11 33.92
C VAL A 636 -15.74 -0.18 33.67
N CYS A 637 -16.05 -0.82 32.55
CA CYS A 637 -17.43 -1.18 32.19
C CYS A 637 -18.02 -2.29 33.08
N ASP A 638 -19.34 -2.40 33.15
CA ASP A 638 -20.03 -3.37 34.04
C ASP A 638 -19.81 -4.84 33.65
N GLU A 639 -19.42 -5.11 32.40
CA GLU A 639 -19.29 -6.48 31.91
C GLU A 639 -17.94 -7.12 32.27
N GLY A 640 -17.95 -8.09 33.18
CA GLY A 640 -16.91 -9.12 33.31
C GLY A 640 -15.61 -8.70 34.00
N TRP A 641 -15.60 -7.54 34.68
CA TRP A 641 -14.47 -7.12 35.51
C TRP A 641 -14.58 -7.67 36.93
N ARG A 642 -13.45 -8.09 37.50
CA ARG A 642 -13.33 -8.56 38.88
C ARG A 642 -12.38 -7.65 39.66
N ARG A 643 -12.78 -7.23 40.87
CA ARG A 643 -11.93 -6.44 41.78
C ARG A 643 -11.11 -7.36 42.67
N GLU A 644 -9.80 -7.10 42.76
CA GLU A 644 -8.88 -7.83 43.62
C GLU A 644 -7.94 -6.88 44.38
N CYS A 645 -7.77 -7.11 45.68
CA CYS A 645 -6.85 -6.35 46.54
C CYS A 645 -5.52 -7.10 46.73
N LEU A 646 -4.40 -6.38 46.60
CA LEU A 646 -3.05 -6.95 46.64
C LEU A 646 -2.40 -6.92 48.04
N GLN A 647 -3.03 -6.28 49.03
CA GLN A 647 -2.56 -6.26 50.42
C GLN A 647 -2.93 -7.55 51.17
N LYS A 648 -2.08 -7.98 52.11
CA LYS A 648 -2.45 -8.99 53.10
C LYS A 648 -3.25 -8.29 54.21
N GLY A 649 -4.54 -8.58 54.33
CA GLY A 649 -5.31 -8.14 55.48
C GLY A 649 -4.83 -8.85 56.76
N THR A 650 -4.52 -8.09 57.80
CA THR A 650 -4.76 -8.53 59.18
C THR A 650 -6.27 -8.72 59.32
N SER A 651 -6.68 -9.93 59.63
CA SER A 651 -8.09 -10.30 59.81
C SER A 651 -8.73 -9.46 60.91
N THR A 652 -9.74 -8.66 60.56
CA THR A 652 -10.89 -8.42 61.44
C THR A 652 -12.12 -8.79 60.62
N ASN A 653 -12.77 -9.87 61.07
CA ASN A 653 -14.06 -10.31 60.57
C ASN A 653 -15.08 -9.20 60.73
N GLU A 654 -15.84 -8.91 59.68
CA GLU A 654 -17.26 -8.62 59.79
C GLU A 654 -17.95 -9.01 58.47
N ASP A 655 -18.97 -9.83 58.62
CA ASP A 655 -19.72 -10.53 57.59
C ASP A 655 -20.77 -9.63 56.90
N ALA A 656 -21.15 -10.05 55.68
CA ALA A 656 -22.40 -9.75 54.96
C ALA A 656 -22.55 -8.32 54.41
N THR A 657 -23.13 -8.02 53.24
CA THR A 657 -24.18 -8.68 52.44
C THR A 657 -24.13 -8.13 51.00
N LYS A 658 -24.71 -8.89 50.06
CA LYS A 658 -24.96 -8.51 48.66
C LYS A 658 -25.98 -7.36 48.54
N GLY A 659 -25.78 -6.46 47.58
CA GLY A 659 -26.80 -5.57 47.02
C GLY A 659 -26.24 -4.68 45.91
N PRO A 660 -26.96 -4.44 44.79
CA PRO A 660 -26.49 -3.57 43.72
C PRO A 660 -26.77 -2.11 44.10
N VAL A 661 -25.84 -1.20 43.82
CA VAL A 661 -26.07 0.24 44.05
C VAL A 661 -26.09 0.95 42.71
N THR A 662 -27.28 1.47 42.41
CA THR A 662 -27.59 2.44 41.35
C THR A 662 -27.06 3.83 41.71
N ASN A 663 -26.69 4.60 40.70
CA ASN A 663 -26.36 6.02 40.81
C ASN A 663 -27.62 6.85 41.15
N GLU A 664 -27.50 7.79 42.09
CA GLU A 664 -28.02 9.17 42.02
C GLU A 664 -27.61 9.96 43.29
N ASP A 665 -27.02 11.15 43.04
CA ASP A 665 -26.89 12.39 43.82
C ASP A 665 -26.81 12.39 45.36
N VAL A 666 -25.72 12.96 45.90
CA VAL A 666 -25.77 14.03 46.93
C VAL A 666 -24.53 14.94 46.79
N THR A 667 -24.79 16.20 46.44
CA THR A 667 -23.93 17.36 46.69
C THR A 667 -24.12 17.87 48.12
N GLU A 668 -23.04 18.46 48.66
CA GLU A 668 -22.98 19.37 49.82
C GLU A 668 -23.00 18.78 51.24
N ASP A 669 -22.36 19.55 52.13
CA ASP A 669 -22.16 19.40 53.58
C ASP A 669 -21.00 18.47 54.03
N ILE A 670 -19.96 18.89 54.78
CA ILE A 670 -19.73 20.04 55.66
C ILE A 670 -18.22 20.30 55.78
N ALA A 671 -17.84 21.57 55.70
CA ALA A 671 -16.61 22.10 56.24
C ALA A 671 -16.71 22.18 57.78
N MET A 672 -15.81 21.52 58.52
CA MET A 672 -15.32 21.90 59.86
C MET A 672 -14.59 20.70 60.49
N GLU A 673 -13.26 20.66 60.37
CA GLU A 673 -12.36 20.10 61.39
C GLU A 673 -10.91 20.29 60.94
N ASN A 674 -10.40 21.51 61.05
CA ASN A 674 -8.97 21.80 60.94
C ASN A 674 -8.59 22.91 61.91
N THR A 675 -8.75 22.63 63.20
CA THR A 675 -8.08 23.35 64.28
C THR A 675 -7.89 22.41 65.46
N ALA A 676 -6.73 21.75 65.55
CA ALA A 676 -5.94 21.64 66.78
C ALA A 676 -4.82 20.60 66.62
N LYS A 677 -3.64 20.99 67.15
CA LYS A 677 -2.46 20.17 67.49
C LYS A 677 -1.36 20.02 66.43
N LEU A 678 -0.65 21.12 66.23
CA LEU A 678 0.82 21.12 66.13
C LEU A 678 1.38 22.18 67.08
N LYS A 679 1.51 21.78 68.35
CA LYS A 679 2.47 22.33 69.33
C LYS A 679 3.04 21.14 70.09
N ARG A 680 4.09 20.55 69.54
CA ARG A 680 5.30 20.07 70.23
C ARG A 680 6.27 19.50 69.21
#